data_AF-A0A0C3MFC1-F1
#
_entry.id   AF-A0A0C3MFC1-F1
#
_cell.length_a   1.000
_cell.length_b   1.000
_cell.length_c   1.000
_cell.angle_alpha   90.00
_cell.angle_beta   90.00
_cell.angle_gamma   90.00
#
_symmetry.space_group_name_H-M   'P 1'
#
loop_
_entity.id
_entity.type
_entity.pdbx_description
1 polymer ?
#
loop_
_entity_poly.entity_id
_entity_poly.type
_entity_poly.pdbx_seq_one_letter_code
_entity_poly.pdbx_strand_id
1 'polypeptide(L)'
;MADHIIDQQKKDQPPPTVAARPQAVRISSREVLESLSALRIEITRIIPLETEDWKRGASADVIPAVLTPDGASEPPNFAHAQHVAVKKLRLDCDTEDARVLALLAHEMYLLNNLSHNNIIRIIGFVEDAKDGIAWIVLPWEENGNLREFVASADWEFPERIALIHDVTKGIDYLHNRESPISHGDLKSAEQLNVLVNSNNVAVITDFGSARSLQFASGGVPQSRAPSTEAASHLNTGSPKVELLSCWLEAFPTWRAISGLSAGSVGRRVMTSNFPFAGENDASVVLQIVEGKHPLLHGDGRLQQVVALANLMVDCWNLHPSKRPTAKSCERQVYWMDRARPCRRSGSEFPELRSTELLSSIAFMHMKHSRLDEAMDLILRCMNIARSTEDEQAGADALHTLGEIYRLRGEYSKAEESYVTARDIYGQVEDQLGLANAVNGLGEVYRLRGEYSNAEKSYIEARDIYTNLGDELGLSNVVKALGDVYRLRGEYSKASESYVTARDIYARIGNQAGLASLAEALGDVYQSRGEYPEAEKSYLDARDIYRSIGNQSGLANAVSALGDVYRFQGGYSKAKEFYLCARNIYTRIGNRIGVANAIKALGDVYSLRGEYSKAEESYITAWSTYNDVGDLGGLATTAQALGDIHRMRGEYSKAEGLYISTREIYAGVGYSGGLANTNKALGDVYRLRGKYSKAEESYATARDIYTRIGDQIGLANTLTGMGQLFVKHNDPAKAEQSYQEAREIYAKIGQKPSLANNLWSTGWMYRSQKRYEEAEIVVSEASTLFRELGLEKERSECDGFLKAVRKEKPQKWKRVFKARLSRLTHGA
;
A
#
# COMPACT_ATOMS: atom_id res chain seq x y z
N MET A 1 -9.90 -42.06 -33.04
CA MET A 1 -10.83 -43.20 -33.12
C MET A 1 -11.28 -43.59 -31.70
N ALA A 2 -11.90 -42.63 -31.01
CA ALA A 2 -12.40 -42.80 -29.65
C ALA A 2 -13.54 -41.79 -29.38
N ASP A 3 -14.46 -41.64 -30.34
CA ASP A 3 -15.67 -40.80 -30.24
C ASP A 3 -16.92 -41.58 -30.70
N HIS A 4 -16.98 -42.89 -30.46
CA HIS A 4 -18.09 -43.71 -30.97
C HIS A 4 -18.68 -44.74 -30.00
N ILE A 5 -18.49 -44.58 -28.69
CA ILE A 5 -19.13 -45.46 -27.69
C ILE A 5 -19.69 -44.66 -26.52
N ILE A 6 -20.53 -43.64 -26.78
CA ILE A 6 -21.47 -43.08 -25.80
C ILE A 6 -22.75 -42.63 -26.52
N ASP A 7 -23.36 -43.50 -27.35
CA ASP A 7 -24.63 -43.14 -28.02
C ASP A 7 -25.65 -44.27 -28.15
N GLN A 8 -25.58 -45.31 -27.29
CA GLN A 8 -26.56 -46.41 -27.32
C GLN A 8 -27.12 -46.88 -25.96
N GLN A 9 -27.10 -46.04 -24.92
CA GLN A 9 -27.80 -46.36 -23.65
C GLN A 9 -28.74 -45.25 -23.14
N LYS A 10 -29.43 -44.55 -24.06
CA LYS A 10 -30.54 -43.62 -23.71
C LYS A 10 -31.74 -43.72 -24.66
N LYS A 11 -32.19 -44.93 -24.97
CA LYS A 11 -33.53 -45.19 -25.54
C LYS A 11 -34.20 -46.20 -24.63
N ASP A 12 -34.94 -45.70 -23.64
CA ASP A 12 -36.05 -46.34 -22.91
C ASP A 12 -36.22 -45.72 -21.51
N GLN A 13 -36.42 -44.40 -21.46
CA GLN A 13 -36.99 -43.73 -20.29
C GLN A 13 -38.28 -43.02 -20.72
N PRO A 14 -39.40 -43.16 -19.99
CA PRO A 14 -40.64 -42.46 -20.29
C PRO A 14 -40.42 -40.94 -20.16
N PRO A 15 -41.17 -40.11 -20.91
CA PRO A 15 -40.98 -38.67 -20.87
C PRO A 15 -41.16 -38.17 -19.42
N PRO A 16 -40.31 -37.25 -18.95
CA PRO A 16 -40.52 -36.64 -17.64
C PRO A 16 -41.87 -35.93 -17.67
N THR A 17 -42.73 -36.28 -16.71
CA THR A 17 -43.96 -35.56 -16.40
C THR A 17 -43.65 -34.07 -16.39
N VAL A 18 -44.27 -33.33 -17.31
CA VAL A 18 -44.24 -31.87 -17.35
C VAL A 18 -44.78 -31.39 -16.00
N ALA A 19 -43.88 -31.06 -15.08
CA ALA A 19 -44.22 -30.26 -13.93
C ALA A 19 -44.82 -28.97 -14.48
N ALA A 20 -46.08 -28.70 -14.12
CA ALA A 20 -46.79 -27.51 -14.51
C ALA A 20 -45.88 -26.30 -14.26
N ARG A 21 -45.61 -25.52 -15.31
CA ARG A 21 -45.02 -24.18 -15.16
C ARG A 21 -45.84 -23.46 -14.08
N PRO A 22 -45.21 -22.79 -13.09
CA PRO A 22 -45.97 -21.92 -12.22
C PRO A 22 -46.70 -20.91 -13.12
N GLN A 23 -48.03 -20.90 -13.04
CA GLN A 23 -48.83 -19.86 -13.68
C GLN A 23 -48.32 -18.53 -13.14
N ALA A 24 -47.72 -17.72 -14.01
CA ALA A 24 -47.35 -16.36 -13.66
C ALA A 24 -48.64 -15.62 -13.29
N VAL A 25 -48.80 -15.30 -12.01
CA VAL A 25 -49.89 -14.47 -11.52
C VAL A 25 -49.73 -13.11 -12.18
N ARG A 26 -50.61 -12.76 -13.11
CA ARG A 26 -50.76 -11.41 -13.63
C ARG A 26 -51.35 -10.58 -12.48
N ILE A 27 -50.48 -9.98 -11.66
CA ILE A 27 -50.93 -9.01 -10.65
C ILE A 27 -51.42 -7.78 -11.42
N SER A 28 -52.67 -7.40 -11.20
CA SER A 28 -53.23 -6.21 -11.83
C SER A 28 -52.63 -4.95 -11.20
N SER A 29 -52.47 -3.86 -11.96
CA SER A 29 -51.94 -2.59 -11.44
C SER A 29 -52.73 -2.06 -10.24
N ARG A 30 -54.04 -2.34 -10.20
CA ARG A 30 -54.92 -1.99 -9.08
C ARG A 30 -54.63 -2.81 -7.83
N GLU A 31 -54.40 -4.12 -7.94
CA GLU A 31 -54.01 -4.98 -6.80
C GLU A 31 -52.68 -4.53 -6.18
N VAL A 32 -51.72 -4.10 -7.02
CA VAL A 32 -50.44 -3.54 -6.54
C VAL A 32 -50.69 -2.28 -5.72
N LEU A 33 -51.46 -1.31 -6.24
CA LEU A 33 -51.74 -0.06 -5.54
C LEU A 33 -52.62 -0.24 -4.30
N GLU A 34 -53.53 -1.22 -4.30
CA GLU A 34 -54.32 -1.62 -3.12
C GLU A 34 -53.43 -2.22 -2.02
N SER A 35 -52.44 -3.03 -2.39
CA SER A 35 -51.46 -3.56 -1.43
C SER A 35 -50.59 -2.46 -0.79
N LEU A 36 -50.49 -1.29 -1.43
CA LEU A 36 -49.74 -0.12 -0.98
C LEU A 36 -50.64 0.98 -0.39
N SER A 37 -51.85 0.64 0.05
CA SER A 37 -52.84 1.62 0.56
C SER A 37 -52.32 2.50 1.70
N ALA A 38 -51.40 1.99 2.53
CA ALA A 38 -50.75 2.76 3.60
C ALA A 38 -49.89 3.94 3.11
N LEU A 39 -49.49 3.94 1.83
CA LEU A 39 -48.71 5.02 1.21
C LEU A 39 -49.60 6.00 0.42
N ARG A 40 -50.92 5.82 0.42
CA ARG A 40 -51.86 6.69 -0.28
C ARG A 40 -52.03 8.01 0.48
N ILE A 41 -51.86 9.12 -0.23
CA ILE A 41 -51.98 10.47 0.32
C ILE A 41 -53.24 11.12 -0.27
N GLU A 42 -54.02 11.81 0.57
CA GLU A 42 -55.15 12.61 0.11
C GLU A 42 -54.65 13.85 -0.65
N ILE A 43 -55.24 14.12 -1.83
CA ILE A 43 -54.83 15.23 -2.69
C ILE A 43 -54.88 16.60 -1.99
N THR A 44 -55.82 16.78 -1.06
CA THR A 44 -56.02 18.00 -0.25
C THR A 44 -54.86 18.28 0.70
N ARG A 45 -54.02 17.26 1.00
CA ARG A 45 -52.83 17.41 1.85
C ARG A 45 -51.61 17.92 1.10
N ILE A 46 -51.67 17.98 -0.22
CA ILE A 46 -50.59 18.47 -1.08
C ILE A 46 -50.92 19.89 -1.48
N ILE A 47 -50.12 20.84 -0.97
CA ILE A 47 -50.24 22.26 -1.30
C ILE A 47 -49.08 22.63 -2.24
N PRO A 48 -49.32 22.82 -3.54
CA PRO A 48 -48.30 23.28 -4.48
C PRO A 48 -47.70 24.61 -4.03
N LEU A 49 -46.39 24.77 -4.16
CA LEU A 49 -45.74 26.05 -3.93
C LEU A 49 -45.84 26.91 -5.20
N GLU A 50 -46.21 28.18 -5.05
CA GLU A 50 -46.21 29.17 -6.13
C GLU A 50 -44.75 29.62 -6.40
N THR A 51 -43.94 28.74 -7.00
CA THR A 51 -42.58 29.04 -7.44
C THR A 51 -42.38 28.72 -8.92
N GLU A 52 -41.45 29.40 -9.60
CA GLU A 52 -41.11 29.12 -11.00
C GLU A 52 -40.25 27.84 -11.18
N ASP A 53 -39.94 27.11 -10.10
CA ASP A 53 -39.00 25.97 -10.07
C ASP A 53 -39.60 24.62 -10.53
N TRP A 54 -40.59 24.64 -11.42
CA TRP A 54 -41.18 23.41 -11.95
C TRP A 54 -40.29 22.80 -13.04
N LYS A 55 -40.00 21.49 -12.94
CA LYS A 55 -39.17 20.78 -13.94
C LYS A 55 -40.06 19.91 -14.84
N ARG A 56 -39.94 20.12 -16.15
CA ARG A 56 -40.69 19.39 -17.18
C ARG A 56 -39.87 18.20 -17.69
N GLY A 57 -40.28 16.97 -17.37
CA GLY A 57 -39.67 15.73 -17.88
C GLY A 57 -40.25 15.27 -19.22
N ALA A 58 -39.81 14.13 -19.76
CA ALA A 58 -40.41 13.56 -20.97
C ALA A 58 -41.83 13.00 -20.70
N SER A 59 -42.02 12.35 -19.55
CA SER A 59 -43.24 11.61 -19.18
C SER A 59 -43.98 12.17 -17.96
N ALA A 60 -43.43 13.17 -17.28
CA ALA A 60 -43.99 13.72 -16.05
C ALA A 60 -43.57 15.17 -15.80
N ASP A 61 -44.39 15.90 -15.04
CA ASP A 61 -44.04 17.23 -14.50
C ASP A 61 -43.75 17.12 -13.01
N VAL A 62 -42.60 17.66 -12.57
CA VAL A 62 -42.23 17.68 -11.15
C VAL A 62 -42.45 19.08 -10.60
N ILE A 63 -43.29 19.18 -9.56
CA ILE A 63 -43.57 20.44 -8.88
C ILE A 63 -43.13 20.38 -7.41
N PRO A 64 -42.62 21.48 -6.85
CA PRO A 64 -42.43 21.61 -5.40
C PRO A 64 -43.79 21.77 -4.71
N ALA A 65 -43.97 21.08 -3.58
CA ALA A 65 -45.17 21.18 -2.77
C ALA A 65 -44.85 20.99 -1.29
N VAL A 66 -45.84 21.29 -0.46
CA VAL A 66 -45.83 21.06 0.98
C VAL A 66 -46.85 19.97 1.31
N LEU A 67 -46.42 18.95 2.03
CA LEU A 67 -47.26 17.88 2.55
C LEU A 67 -47.69 18.20 3.99
N THR A 68 -49.00 18.30 4.22
CA THR A 68 -49.56 18.54 5.55
C THR A 68 -49.73 17.24 6.36
N PRO A 69 -49.63 17.30 7.71
CA PRO A 69 -49.89 16.16 8.59
C PRO A 69 -51.34 15.65 8.50
N ASP A 70 -51.58 14.37 8.81
CA ASP A 70 -52.93 13.80 8.85
C ASP A 70 -53.80 14.47 9.92
N GLY A 71 -55.02 14.86 9.55
CA GLY A 71 -56.03 15.42 10.46
C GLY A 71 -55.97 16.94 10.71
N ALA A 72 -55.21 17.71 9.92
CA ALA A 72 -55.16 19.17 10.04
C ALA A 72 -56.43 19.84 9.48
N SER A 73 -57.32 20.33 10.35
CA SER A 73 -58.59 20.98 10.00
C SER A 73 -58.54 22.52 9.95
N GLU A 74 -57.35 23.13 10.02
CA GLU A 74 -57.12 24.59 9.99
C GLU A 74 -55.94 24.94 9.06
N PRO A 75 -55.83 26.17 8.51
CA PRO A 75 -54.73 26.53 7.61
C PRO A 75 -53.38 26.27 8.30
N PRO A 76 -52.44 25.56 7.64
CA PRO A 76 -51.33 24.95 8.33
C PRO A 76 -50.39 26.02 8.89
N ASN A 77 -50.03 25.85 10.15
CA ASN A 77 -48.87 26.52 10.71
C ASN A 77 -47.64 25.93 9.97
N PHE A 78 -47.08 26.66 9.00
CA PHE A 78 -46.04 26.20 8.06
C PHE A 78 -44.77 25.65 8.74
N ALA A 79 -44.61 25.82 10.05
CA ALA A 79 -43.48 25.35 10.82
C ALA A 79 -43.31 23.80 10.88
N HIS A 80 -44.37 23.01 10.63
CA HIS A 80 -44.33 21.54 10.74
C HIS A 80 -44.64 20.82 9.41
N ALA A 81 -44.66 21.54 8.30
CA ALA A 81 -45.06 21.00 7.02
C ALA A 81 -43.84 20.47 6.24
N GLN A 82 -43.94 19.26 5.68
CA GLN A 82 -42.81 18.61 5.00
C GLN A 82 -42.71 19.08 3.54
N HIS A 83 -41.54 19.57 3.14
CA HIS A 83 -41.27 19.91 1.74
C HIS A 83 -41.11 18.63 0.91
N VAL A 84 -41.85 18.55 -0.20
CA VAL A 84 -41.92 17.37 -1.06
C VAL A 84 -41.85 17.76 -2.54
N ALA A 85 -41.35 16.85 -3.36
CA ALA A 85 -41.44 16.89 -4.80
C ALA A 85 -42.62 16.02 -5.26
N VAL A 86 -43.51 16.58 -6.07
CA VAL A 86 -44.67 15.87 -6.62
C VAL A 86 -44.47 15.65 -8.12
N LYS A 87 -44.23 14.40 -8.50
CA LYS A 87 -44.09 13.96 -9.90
C LYS A 87 -45.47 13.58 -10.44
N LYS A 88 -46.02 14.42 -11.32
CA LYS A 88 -47.30 14.24 -12.00
C LYS A 88 -47.10 13.53 -13.33
N LEU A 89 -47.60 12.30 -13.47
CA LEU A 89 -47.45 11.52 -14.71
C LEU A 89 -48.37 12.08 -15.81
N ARG A 90 -47.86 12.27 -17.05
CA ARG A 90 -48.61 12.83 -18.20
C ARG A 90 -49.24 11.76 -19.10
N LEU A 91 -50.28 12.18 -19.85
CA LEU A 91 -51.11 11.40 -20.78
C LEU A 91 -51.07 12.04 -22.18
N ASP A 92 -50.91 11.24 -23.23
CA ASP A 92 -51.02 11.64 -24.64
C ASP A 92 -52.18 10.86 -25.30
N CYS A 93 -53.40 11.39 -25.15
CA CYS A 93 -54.63 11.14 -25.94
C CYS A 93 -55.21 9.70 -26.02
N ASP A 94 -56.48 9.57 -25.60
CA ASP A 94 -57.49 8.59 -26.03
C ASP A 94 -57.13 7.09 -25.99
N THR A 95 -56.90 6.53 -24.80
CA THR A 95 -57.16 5.14 -24.31
C THR A 95 -56.25 4.80 -23.11
N GLU A 96 -56.30 5.58 -22.03
CA GLU A 96 -55.08 5.77 -21.23
C GLU A 96 -55.11 5.59 -19.69
N ASP A 97 -56.25 5.46 -19.00
CA ASP A 97 -56.27 5.30 -17.52
C ASP A 97 -55.47 4.07 -17.07
N ALA A 98 -55.60 2.95 -17.78
CA ALA A 98 -54.90 1.71 -17.45
C ALA A 98 -53.38 1.81 -17.64
N ARG A 99 -52.90 2.67 -18.53
CA ARG A 99 -51.45 2.84 -18.79
C ARG A 99 -50.79 3.69 -17.72
N VAL A 100 -51.42 4.80 -17.32
CA VAL A 100 -50.89 5.64 -16.24
C VAL A 100 -50.94 4.93 -14.89
N LEU A 101 -52.01 4.19 -14.62
CA LEU A 101 -52.08 3.33 -13.43
C LEU A 101 -51.01 2.23 -13.47
N ALA A 102 -50.69 1.69 -14.66
CA ALA A 102 -49.61 0.72 -14.79
C ALA A 102 -48.22 1.33 -14.57
N LEU A 103 -47.96 2.55 -15.07
CA LEU A 103 -46.70 3.27 -14.83
C LEU A 103 -46.54 3.63 -13.35
N LEU A 104 -47.60 4.16 -12.72
CA LEU A 104 -47.63 4.44 -11.28
C LEU A 104 -47.39 3.16 -10.48
N ALA A 105 -48.19 2.11 -10.70
CA ALA A 105 -48.06 0.84 -9.99
C ALA A 105 -46.66 0.23 -10.14
N HIS A 106 -46.06 0.32 -11.34
CA HIS A 106 -44.71 -0.18 -11.61
C HIS A 106 -43.66 0.58 -10.80
N GLU A 107 -43.67 1.91 -10.83
CA GLU A 107 -42.70 2.73 -10.10
C GLU A 107 -42.88 2.59 -8.57
N MET A 108 -44.13 2.51 -8.09
CA MET A 108 -44.46 2.28 -6.66
C MET A 108 -43.99 0.92 -6.17
N TYR A 109 -44.23 -0.13 -6.95
CA TYR A 109 -43.84 -1.49 -6.60
C TYR A 109 -42.33 -1.62 -6.44
N LEU A 110 -41.55 -0.95 -7.31
CA LEU A 110 -40.10 -0.93 -7.23
C LEU A 110 -39.65 -0.12 -6.01
N LEU A 111 -40.07 1.14 -5.89
CA LEU A 111 -39.61 2.05 -4.83
C LEU A 111 -39.97 1.60 -3.41
N ASN A 112 -41.16 1.00 -3.20
CA ASN A 112 -41.60 0.55 -1.88
C ASN A 112 -40.66 -0.46 -1.23
N ASN A 113 -39.96 -1.27 -2.05
CA ASN A 113 -39.09 -2.33 -1.57
C ASN A 113 -37.61 -1.93 -1.52
N LEU A 114 -37.30 -0.65 -1.74
CA LEU A 114 -35.94 -0.10 -1.71
C LEU A 114 -35.71 0.69 -0.42
N SER A 115 -34.60 0.40 0.25
CA SER A 115 -34.16 1.10 1.45
C SER A 115 -32.64 1.16 1.47
N HIS A 116 -32.10 2.31 1.11
CA HIS A 116 -30.66 2.56 1.04
C HIS A 116 -30.39 4.07 1.05
N ASN A 117 -29.29 4.51 1.68
CA ASN A 117 -28.98 5.95 1.83
C ASN A 117 -28.75 6.69 0.49
N ASN A 118 -28.35 5.96 -0.56
CA ASN A 118 -28.10 6.51 -1.90
C ASN A 118 -29.23 6.22 -2.91
N ILE A 119 -30.42 5.82 -2.44
CA ILE A 119 -31.62 5.60 -3.26
C ILE A 119 -32.75 6.47 -2.70
N ILE A 120 -33.48 7.17 -3.57
CA ILE A 120 -34.56 8.04 -3.10
C ILE A 120 -35.64 7.22 -2.41
N ARG A 121 -36.06 7.68 -1.23
CA ARG A 121 -37.13 7.03 -0.47
C ARG A 121 -38.46 7.60 -0.89
N ILE A 122 -39.43 6.74 -1.21
CA ILE A 122 -40.78 7.19 -1.48
C ILE A 122 -41.50 7.65 -0.20
N ILE A 123 -42.25 8.76 -0.29
CA ILE A 123 -43.13 9.24 0.77
C ILE A 123 -44.54 8.67 0.58
N GLY A 124 -45.06 8.74 -0.65
CA GLY A 124 -46.36 8.18 -0.97
C GLY A 124 -46.81 8.47 -2.39
N PHE A 125 -48.09 8.24 -2.67
CA PHE A 125 -48.69 8.51 -3.97
C PHE A 125 -50.13 9.03 -3.85
N VAL A 126 -50.59 9.72 -4.89
CA VAL A 126 -51.98 10.15 -5.06
C VAL A 126 -52.53 9.51 -6.33
N GLU A 127 -53.71 8.91 -6.23
CA GLU A 127 -54.39 8.27 -7.35
C GLU A 127 -55.87 8.66 -7.32
N ASP A 128 -56.34 9.30 -8.40
CA ASP A 128 -57.76 9.43 -8.72
C ASP A 128 -57.99 9.03 -10.19
N ALA A 129 -58.53 7.83 -10.37
CA ALA A 129 -58.81 7.27 -11.68
C ALA A 129 -59.92 8.00 -12.44
N LYS A 130 -60.79 8.78 -11.77
CA LYS A 130 -61.87 9.51 -12.44
C LYS A 130 -61.39 10.82 -13.07
N ASP A 131 -60.41 11.45 -12.42
CA ASP A 131 -59.84 12.73 -12.84
C ASP A 131 -58.48 12.58 -13.54
N GLY A 132 -58.05 11.34 -13.82
CA GLY A 132 -56.78 11.04 -14.50
C GLY A 132 -55.56 11.42 -13.67
N ILE A 133 -55.67 11.41 -12.34
CA ILE A 133 -54.63 11.86 -11.41
C ILE A 133 -53.77 10.68 -10.98
N ALA A 134 -52.48 10.76 -11.27
CA ALA A 134 -51.47 9.81 -10.78
C ALA A 134 -50.19 10.57 -10.42
N TRP A 135 -49.99 10.80 -9.13
CA TRP A 135 -48.84 11.55 -8.61
C TRP A 135 -47.99 10.68 -7.69
N ILE A 136 -46.67 10.86 -7.79
CA ILE A 136 -45.69 10.26 -6.90
C ILE A 136 -45.14 11.38 -6.01
N VAL A 137 -45.15 11.15 -4.70
CA VAL A 137 -44.65 12.09 -3.69
C VAL A 137 -43.28 11.61 -3.19
N LEU A 138 -42.26 12.43 -3.44
CA LEU A 138 -40.86 12.18 -3.10
C LEU A 138 -40.33 13.29 -2.17
N PRO A 139 -39.25 13.05 -1.42
CA PRO A 139 -38.54 14.09 -0.69
C PRO A 139 -38.10 15.21 -1.63
N TRP A 140 -38.21 16.45 -1.18
CA TRP A 140 -37.59 17.57 -1.87
C TRP A 140 -36.09 17.63 -1.54
N GLU A 141 -35.25 17.52 -2.57
CA GLU A 141 -33.79 17.58 -2.41
C GLU A 141 -33.28 18.98 -2.76
N GLU A 142 -32.93 19.76 -1.73
CA GLU A 142 -32.63 21.20 -1.82
C GLU A 142 -31.42 21.54 -2.71
N ASN A 143 -30.46 20.62 -2.83
CA ASN A 143 -29.24 20.83 -3.61
C ASN A 143 -29.41 20.50 -5.11
N GLY A 144 -30.62 20.13 -5.54
CA GLY A 144 -30.96 19.91 -6.94
C GLY A 144 -30.33 18.64 -7.52
N ASN A 145 -30.18 18.59 -8.85
CA ASN A 145 -29.53 17.44 -9.50
C ASN A 145 -28.00 17.54 -9.42
N LEU A 146 -27.33 16.39 -9.58
CA LEU A 146 -25.88 16.27 -9.44
C LEU A 146 -25.11 17.25 -10.34
N ARG A 147 -25.60 17.54 -11.55
CA ARG A 147 -24.98 18.48 -12.48
C ARG A 147 -25.05 19.92 -12.00
N GLU A 148 -26.24 20.36 -11.60
CA GLU A 148 -26.46 21.67 -11.01
C GLU A 148 -25.60 21.84 -9.75
N PHE A 149 -25.57 20.82 -8.89
CA PHE A 149 -24.77 20.84 -7.67
C PHE A 149 -23.26 20.96 -7.97
N VAL A 150 -22.74 20.13 -8.88
CA VAL A 150 -21.32 20.15 -9.26
C VAL A 150 -20.93 21.45 -9.96
N ALA A 151 -21.85 22.08 -10.71
CA ALA A 151 -21.65 23.39 -11.33
C ALA A 151 -21.78 24.57 -10.34
N SER A 152 -22.41 24.36 -9.19
CA SER A 152 -22.69 25.44 -8.22
C SER A 152 -21.46 25.94 -7.45
N ALA A 153 -20.36 25.19 -7.44
CA ALA A 153 -19.11 25.56 -6.78
C ALA A 153 -17.89 24.81 -7.35
N ASP A 154 -16.70 25.31 -7.06
CA ASP A 154 -15.44 24.66 -7.44
C ASP A 154 -15.09 23.49 -6.51
N TRP A 155 -15.78 22.36 -6.59
CA TRP A 155 -15.50 21.19 -5.74
C TRP A 155 -14.11 20.59 -5.98
N GLU A 156 -13.41 20.25 -4.90
CA GLU A 156 -12.11 19.58 -4.93
C GLU A 156 -12.24 18.08 -5.29
N PHE A 157 -11.13 17.44 -5.65
CA PHE A 157 -11.15 16.05 -6.10
C PHE A 157 -11.81 15.08 -5.09
N PRO A 158 -11.46 15.09 -3.78
CA PRO A 158 -12.09 14.18 -2.80
C PRO A 158 -13.61 14.38 -2.66
N GLU A 159 -14.10 15.61 -2.84
CA GLU A 159 -15.53 15.95 -2.78
C GLU A 159 -16.29 15.32 -3.96
N ARG A 160 -15.68 15.33 -5.15
CA ARG A 160 -16.26 14.70 -6.35
C ARG A 160 -16.26 13.17 -6.25
N ILE A 161 -15.18 12.59 -5.71
CA ILE A 161 -15.10 11.14 -5.50
C ILE A 161 -16.14 10.67 -4.49
N ALA A 162 -16.46 11.45 -3.45
CA ALA A 162 -17.52 11.12 -2.51
C ALA A 162 -18.88 10.94 -3.22
N LEU A 163 -19.25 11.86 -4.11
CA LEU A 163 -20.49 11.79 -4.89
C LEU A 163 -20.51 10.59 -5.84
N ILE A 164 -19.38 10.26 -6.48
CA ILE A 164 -19.27 9.07 -7.33
C ILE A 164 -19.40 7.80 -6.51
N HIS A 165 -18.77 7.75 -5.34
CA HIS A 165 -18.84 6.61 -4.44
C HIS A 165 -20.27 6.34 -4.00
N ASP A 166 -21.00 7.38 -3.62
CA ASP A 166 -22.42 7.33 -3.27
C ASP A 166 -23.27 6.69 -4.39
N VAL A 167 -23.09 7.15 -5.63
CA VAL A 167 -23.81 6.57 -6.79
C VAL A 167 -23.42 5.10 -7.00
N THR A 168 -22.12 4.76 -6.93
CA THR A 168 -21.67 3.36 -7.10
C THR A 168 -22.24 2.43 -6.04
N LYS A 169 -22.37 2.89 -4.79
CA LYS A 169 -23.03 2.15 -3.70
C LYS A 169 -24.52 1.95 -3.97
N GLY A 170 -25.22 2.99 -4.41
CA GLY A 170 -26.64 2.89 -4.79
C GLY A 170 -26.87 1.85 -5.88
N ILE A 171 -26.04 1.86 -6.93
CA ILE A 171 -26.16 0.88 -8.04
C ILE A 171 -25.77 -0.53 -7.57
N ASP A 172 -24.73 -0.68 -6.76
CA ASP A 172 -24.34 -1.99 -6.22
C ASP A 172 -25.46 -2.59 -5.37
N TYR A 173 -26.11 -1.76 -4.54
CA TYR A 173 -27.30 -2.16 -3.79
C TYR A 173 -28.40 -2.67 -4.72
N LEU A 174 -28.74 -1.96 -5.79
CA LEU A 174 -29.79 -2.40 -6.74
C LEU A 174 -29.45 -3.72 -7.46
N HIS A 175 -28.18 -3.91 -7.81
CA HIS A 175 -27.73 -5.07 -8.59
C HIS A 175 -27.53 -6.34 -7.75
N ASN A 176 -27.22 -6.21 -6.46
CA ASN A 176 -26.95 -7.35 -5.57
C ASN A 176 -28.17 -7.83 -4.76
N ARG A 177 -29.38 -7.35 -5.08
CA ARG A 177 -30.63 -7.86 -4.49
C ARG A 177 -30.92 -9.28 -4.96
N GLU A 178 -31.73 -10.02 -4.20
CA GLU A 178 -32.28 -11.33 -4.60
C GLU A 178 -33.01 -11.25 -5.96
N SER A 179 -33.68 -10.12 -6.20
CA SER A 179 -34.22 -9.74 -7.51
C SER A 179 -33.48 -8.50 -8.01
N PRO A 180 -32.45 -8.66 -8.86
CA PRO A 180 -31.66 -7.54 -9.36
C PRO A 180 -32.50 -6.54 -10.16
N ILE A 181 -32.31 -5.26 -9.86
CA ILE A 181 -33.00 -4.16 -10.53
C ILE A 181 -31.99 -3.41 -11.40
N SER A 182 -32.29 -3.28 -12.68
CA SER A 182 -31.56 -2.38 -13.59
C SER A 182 -32.30 -1.06 -13.66
N HIS A 183 -31.64 0.05 -13.30
CA HIS A 183 -32.26 1.39 -13.31
C HIS A 183 -32.71 1.80 -14.72
N GLY A 184 -31.94 1.46 -15.75
CA GLY A 184 -32.32 1.64 -17.16
C GLY A 184 -32.19 3.06 -17.70
N ASP A 185 -32.27 4.09 -16.84
CA ASP A 185 -32.25 5.49 -17.27
C ASP A 185 -31.52 6.41 -16.29
N LEU A 186 -30.22 6.18 -16.12
CA LEU A 186 -29.34 7.13 -15.41
C LEU A 186 -28.89 8.29 -16.33
N LYS A 187 -29.35 8.32 -17.60
CA LYS A 187 -28.84 9.18 -18.67
C LYS A 187 -29.98 9.90 -19.40
N SER A 188 -30.12 11.19 -19.17
CA SER A 188 -30.53 12.08 -20.25
C SER A 188 -29.65 13.33 -20.24
N ALA A 189 -29.32 13.84 -21.44
CA ALA A 189 -28.40 14.96 -21.67
C ALA A 189 -28.85 16.29 -21.04
N GLU A 190 -30.09 16.34 -20.53
CA GLU A 190 -30.68 17.51 -19.88
C GLU A 190 -31.11 17.25 -18.43
N GLN A 191 -31.34 15.99 -18.03
CA GLN A 191 -31.82 15.61 -16.68
C GLN A 191 -31.03 14.40 -16.16
N LEU A 192 -30.12 14.65 -15.21
CA LEU A 192 -29.46 13.62 -14.43
C LEU A 192 -30.40 13.12 -13.32
N ASN A 193 -30.72 11.83 -13.35
CA ASN A 193 -31.54 11.14 -12.36
C ASN A 193 -30.78 10.81 -11.06
N VAL A 194 -29.86 11.71 -10.69
CA VAL A 194 -29.14 11.70 -9.42
C VAL A 194 -29.33 13.07 -8.78
N LEU A 195 -29.94 13.10 -7.61
CA LEU A 195 -30.11 14.29 -6.79
C LEU A 195 -29.03 14.36 -5.73
N VAL A 196 -28.80 15.54 -5.19
CA VAL A 196 -27.94 15.74 -4.01
C VAL A 196 -28.83 16.21 -2.87
N ASN A 197 -28.79 15.53 -1.73
CA ASN A 197 -29.60 15.89 -0.59
C ASN A 197 -28.98 17.03 0.24
N SER A 198 -29.70 17.51 1.26
CA SER A 198 -29.22 18.57 2.17
C SER A 198 -27.95 18.21 2.95
N ASN A 199 -27.63 16.91 3.07
CA ASN A 199 -26.39 16.41 3.66
C ASN A 199 -25.24 16.26 2.64
N ASN A 200 -25.42 16.77 1.41
CA ASN A 200 -24.47 16.68 0.29
C ASN A 200 -24.14 15.24 -0.15
N VAL A 201 -25.09 14.31 0.04
CA VAL A 201 -25.00 12.90 -0.39
C VAL A 201 -25.72 12.72 -1.72
N ALA A 202 -25.13 11.96 -2.65
CA ALA A 202 -25.77 11.65 -3.92
C ALA A 202 -26.82 10.54 -3.78
N VAL A 203 -28.01 10.76 -4.37
CA VAL A 203 -29.18 9.90 -4.26
C VAL A 203 -29.76 9.63 -5.65
N ILE A 204 -29.94 8.35 -6.01
CA ILE A 204 -30.52 7.94 -7.29
C ILE A 204 -32.05 8.06 -7.23
N THR A 205 -32.65 8.68 -8.24
CA THR A 205 -34.10 8.92 -8.37
C THR A 205 -34.63 8.49 -9.73
N ASP A 206 -35.95 8.61 -9.93
CA ASP A 206 -36.67 8.34 -11.18
C ASP A 206 -36.57 6.88 -11.67
N PHE A 207 -37.39 6.02 -11.07
CA PHE A 207 -37.40 4.58 -11.34
C PHE A 207 -38.43 4.19 -12.42
N GLY A 208 -39.00 5.15 -13.14
CA GLY A 208 -40.01 4.89 -14.17
C GLY A 208 -39.52 3.95 -15.29
N SER A 209 -38.23 4.01 -15.62
CA SER A 209 -37.58 3.16 -16.62
C SER A 209 -36.94 1.89 -16.05
N ALA A 210 -36.98 1.70 -14.73
CA ALA A 210 -36.30 0.59 -14.07
C ALA A 210 -36.98 -0.76 -14.35
N ARG A 211 -36.19 -1.84 -14.37
CA ARG A 211 -36.63 -3.19 -14.71
C ARG A 211 -36.07 -4.21 -13.71
N SER A 212 -36.92 -5.11 -13.22
CA SER A 212 -36.49 -6.31 -12.50
C SER A 212 -36.13 -7.42 -13.49
N LEU A 213 -34.93 -8.00 -13.37
CA LEU A 213 -34.40 -9.00 -14.30
C LEU A 213 -35.15 -10.35 -14.27
N GLN A 214 -36.01 -10.61 -13.28
CA GLN A 214 -36.88 -11.79 -13.27
C GLN A 214 -38.10 -11.67 -14.20
N PHE A 215 -38.54 -10.45 -14.54
CA PHE A 215 -39.76 -10.22 -15.34
C PHE A 215 -39.54 -10.13 -16.86
N ALA A 216 -38.29 -10.18 -17.34
CA ALA A 216 -37.96 -9.98 -18.76
C ALA A 216 -38.37 -11.16 -19.69
N SER A 217 -38.99 -12.21 -19.18
CA SER A 217 -39.47 -13.36 -19.97
C SER A 217 -41.01 -13.49 -20.06
N GLY A 218 -41.77 -12.50 -19.56
CA GLY A 218 -43.23 -12.44 -19.66
C GLY A 218 -43.70 -11.12 -20.29
N GLY A 219 -44.33 -11.19 -21.46
CA GLY A 219 -44.67 -10.04 -22.29
C GLY A 219 -45.52 -8.96 -21.62
N VAL A 220 -45.01 -7.73 -21.65
CA VAL A 220 -45.79 -6.48 -21.61
C VAL A 220 -46.08 -6.07 -23.07
N PRO A 221 -47.26 -5.54 -23.42
CA PRO A 221 -47.54 -5.11 -24.79
C PRO A 221 -46.54 -4.01 -25.19
N GLN A 222 -45.84 -4.21 -26.31
CA GLN A 222 -45.09 -3.15 -26.97
C GLN A 222 -46.06 -2.01 -27.32
N SER A 223 -45.94 -0.85 -26.64
CA SER A 223 -46.43 0.39 -27.22
C SER A 223 -45.47 0.77 -28.36
N ARG A 224 -46.00 0.80 -29.58
CA ARG A 224 -45.32 1.41 -30.73
C ARG A 224 -45.09 2.88 -30.42
N ALA A 225 -43.83 3.29 -30.31
CA ALA A 225 -43.43 4.69 -30.46
C ALA A 225 -43.71 5.15 -31.91
N PRO A 226 -44.04 6.43 -32.15
CA PRO A 226 -44.02 6.98 -33.50
C PRO A 226 -42.57 7.00 -34.03
N SER A 227 -42.42 6.56 -35.27
CA SER A 227 -41.27 6.74 -36.18
C SER A 227 -40.62 8.12 -36.04
N THR A 228 -39.32 8.35 -36.15
CA THR A 228 -38.17 7.59 -36.71
C THR A 228 -36.92 8.41 -36.32
N GLU A 229 -35.99 7.85 -35.55
CA GLU A 229 -34.52 8.15 -35.58
C GLU A 229 -33.71 7.50 -34.43
N ALA A 230 -34.33 6.84 -33.45
CA ALA A 230 -33.60 6.23 -32.31
C ALA A 230 -33.35 4.70 -32.44
N ALA A 231 -32.99 4.22 -33.64
CA ALA A 231 -32.64 2.81 -33.85
C ALA A 231 -31.15 2.54 -33.57
N SER A 232 -30.72 2.62 -32.31
CA SER A 232 -29.40 2.10 -31.88
C SER A 232 -29.35 1.55 -30.45
N HIS A 233 -30.48 1.40 -29.75
CA HIS A 233 -30.49 0.74 -28.44
C HIS A 233 -30.42 -0.79 -28.59
N LEU A 234 -29.18 -1.27 -28.54
CA LEU A 234 -28.78 -2.67 -28.39
C LEU A 234 -29.51 -3.34 -27.23
N ASN A 235 -29.90 -4.59 -27.50
CA ASN A 235 -30.48 -5.59 -26.62
C ASN A 235 -29.68 -5.76 -25.30
N THR A 236 -30.12 -5.15 -24.19
CA THR A 236 -29.45 -5.17 -22.87
C THR A 236 -30.16 -6.10 -21.87
N GLY A 237 -29.90 -7.40 -21.98
CA GLY A 237 -30.40 -8.43 -21.06
C GLY A 237 -29.43 -8.83 -19.93
N SER A 238 -28.49 -7.99 -19.53
CA SER A 238 -27.53 -8.31 -18.44
C SER A 238 -27.34 -7.14 -17.47
N PRO A 239 -27.26 -7.37 -16.13
CA PRO A 239 -26.99 -6.34 -15.14
C PRO A 239 -25.53 -5.86 -15.28
N LYS A 240 -25.31 -4.94 -16.22
CA LYS A 240 -24.01 -4.32 -16.45
C LYS A 240 -24.18 -2.82 -16.51
N VAL A 241 -23.30 -2.13 -15.78
CA VAL A 241 -23.50 -0.79 -15.27
C VAL A 241 -23.42 0.26 -16.37
N GLU A 242 -24.37 1.19 -16.39
CA GLU A 242 -24.28 2.43 -17.16
C GLU A 242 -24.10 3.63 -16.23
N LEU A 243 -22.88 3.80 -15.70
CA LEU A 243 -22.48 4.93 -14.82
C LEU A 243 -22.07 6.21 -15.59
N LEU A 244 -22.17 6.13 -16.91
CA LEU A 244 -21.57 7.03 -17.89
C LEU A 244 -21.86 8.53 -17.65
N SER A 245 -23.12 8.92 -17.54
CA SER A 245 -23.54 10.32 -17.38
C SER A 245 -23.06 10.92 -16.06
N CYS A 246 -23.18 10.16 -14.96
CA CYS A 246 -22.78 10.63 -13.63
C CYS A 246 -21.27 10.94 -13.56
N TRP A 247 -20.46 10.20 -14.31
CA TRP A 247 -18.99 10.32 -14.28
C TRP A 247 -18.51 11.49 -15.15
N LEU A 248 -19.14 11.67 -16.32
CA LEU A 248 -18.91 12.83 -17.20
C LEU A 248 -19.32 14.15 -16.54
N GLU A 249 -20.35 14.15 -15.70
CA GLU A 249 -20.87 15.37 -15.08
C GLU A 249 -20.22 15.66 -13.72
N ALA A 250 -19.75 14.63 -13.00
CA ALA A 250 -18.83 14.82 -11.87
C ALA A 250 -17.47 15.40 -12.30
N PHE A 251 -17.07 15.16 -13.57
CA PHE A 251 -15.86 15.70 -14.20
C PHE A 251 -16.13 16.24 -15.62
N PRO A 252 -16.76 17.42 -15.77
CA PRO A 252 -17.13 18.01 -17.07
C PRO A 252 -15.96 18.22 -18.05
N THR A 253 -14.74 18.16 -17.54
CA THR A 253 -13.47 18.50 -18.21
C THR A 253 -12.82 17.35 -18.97
N TRP A 254 -13.41 16.14 -19.00
CA TRP A 254 -12.87 14.99 -19.77
C TRP A 254 -12.97 15.17 -21.30
N ARG A 255 -13.60 16.25 -21.80
CA ARG A 255 -13.80 16.53 -23.22
C ARG A 255 -12.53 16.93 -24.01
N ALA A 256 -11.39 17.14 -23.36
CA ALA A 256 -10.30 17.93 -23.96
C ALA A 256 -8.90 17.34 -23.80
N ILE A 257 -8.58 16.21 -24.47
CA ILE A 257 -7.19 15.72 -24.48
C ILE A 257 -6.70 15.30 -25.87
N SER A 258 -6.18 16.29 -26.59
CA SER A 258 -5.05 16.09 -27.50
C SER A 258 -4.21 17.38 -27.57
N GLY A 259 -2.96 17.34 -27.09
CA GLY A 259 -1.94 18.34 -27.46
C GLY A 259 -1.33 19.26 -26.40
N LEU A 260 -1.42 18.99 -25.09
CA LEU A 260 -0.70 19.79 -24.06
C LEU A 260 0.31 18.97 -23.26
N SER A 261 1.41 19.60 -22.86
CA SER A 261 2.48 18.98 -22.07
C SER A 261 2.03 18.65 -20.65
N ALA A 262 2.45 17.47 -20.15
CA ALA A 262 1.96 16.83 -18.92
C ALA A 262 1.98 17.71 -17.66
N GLY A 263 2.91 18.66 -17.53
CA GLY A 263 3.02 19.56 -16.38
C GLY A 263 1.95 20.65 -16.31
N SER A 264 1.35 21.03 -17.45
CA SER A 264 0.29 22.06 -17.50
C SER A 264 -1.10 21.50 -17.20
N VAL A 265 -1.30 20.21 -17.49
CA VAL A 265 -2.53 19.46 -17.20
C VAL A 265 -2.64 19.24 -15.69
N GLY A 266 -1.60 18.74 -15.03
CA GLY A 266 -1.64 18.50 -13.58
C GLY A 266 -1.85 19.76 -12.72
N ARG A 267 -1.30 20.91 -13.15
CA ARG A 267 -1.49 22.19 -12.45
C ARG A 267 -2.87 22.78 -12.69
N ARG A 268 -3.39 22.70 -13.92
CA ARG A 268 -4.76 23.17 -14.20
C ARG A 268 -5.79 22.27 -13.55
N VAL A 269 -5.60 20.91 -13.57
CA VAL A 269 -6.48 19.86 -12.96
C VAL A 269 -6.90 20.21 -11.52
N MET A 270 -6.03 20.96 -10.82
CA MET A 270 -6.18 21.34 -9.42
C MET A 270 -6.52 22.82 -9.19
N THR A 271 -6.57 23.68 -10.22
CA THR A 271 -6.86 25.12 -10.08
C THR A 271 -7.95 25.55 -11.04
N SER A 272 -9.21 25.22 -10.71
CA SER A 272 -10.53 25.76 -11.17
C SER A 272 -10.72 26.34 -12.59
N ASN A 273 -9.82 26.17 -13.56
CA ASN A 273 -9.92 26.79 -14.87
C ASN A 273 -9.34 25.90 -15.97
N PHE A 274 -10.21 25.49 -16.90
CA PHE A 274 -9.88 24.55 -17.98
C PHE A 274 -10.46 24.95 -19.33
N PRO A 275 -9.79 24.54 -20.42
CA PRO A 275 -10.10 25.01 -21.76
C PRO A 275 -11.27 24.27 -22.40
N PHE A 276 -12.03 25.03 -23.21
CA PHE A 276 -13.19 24.67 -24.04
C PHE A 276 -14.57 24.64 -23.35
N ALA A 277 -14.99 25.81 -22.87
CA ALA A 277 -16.40 26.14 -22.81
C ALA A 277 -16.99 26.11 -24.25
N GLY A 278 -17.78 25.08 -24.61
CA GLY A 278 -18.71 25.18 -25.75
C GLY A 278 -18.91 24.02 -26.77
N GLU A 279 -18.42 22.78 -26.61
CA GLU A 279 -18.59 21.71 -27.65
C GLU A 279 -19.46 20.48 -27.25
N ASN A 280 -19.97 19.71 -28.23
CA ASN A 280 -21.06 18.68 -28.14
C ASN A 280 -20.59 17.21 -27.86
N ASP A 281 -21.46 16.39 -27.24
CA ASP A 281 -21.19 15.06 -26.62
C ASP A 281 -20.69 13.95 -27.55
N ALA A 282 -21.13 13.91 -28.81
CA ALA A 282 -20.77 12.84 -29.75
C ALA A 282 -19.29 12.88 -30.20
N SER A 283 -18.67 14.06 -30.19
CA SER A 283 -17.27 14.28 -30.60
C SER A 283 -16.29 13.69 -29.59
N VAL A 284 -16.63 13.79 -28.30
CA VAL A 284 -15.83 13.30 -27.16
C VAL A 284 -15.83 11.77 -27.14
N VAL A 285 -16.97 11.16 -27.45
CA VAL A 285 -17.15 9.70 -27.52
C VAL A 285 -16.27 9.07 -28.62
N LEU A 286 -16.16 9.71 -29.78
CA LEU A 286 -15.31 9.24 -30.88
C LEU A 286 -13.82 9.27 -30.52
N GLN A 287 -13.34 10.31 -29.83
CA GLN A 287 -11.91 10.43 -29.47
C GLN A 287 -11.47 9.40 -28.40
N ILE A 288 -12.35 9.03 -27.47
CA ILE A 288 -12.08 8.02 -26.43
C ILE A 288 -12.03 6.61 -27.04
N VAL A 289 -12.94 6.31 -27.97
CA VAL A 289 -13.00 5.01 -28.67
C VAL A 289 -11.82 4.81 -29.64
N GLU A 290 -11.27 5.89 -30.19
CA GLU A 290 -10.08 5.89 -31.06
C GLU A 290 -8.74 5.68 -30.32
N GLY A 291 -8.73 5.58 -28.98
CA GLY A 291 -7.50 5.35 -28.21
C GLY A 291 -6.57 6.57 -28.15
N LYS A 292 -7.09 7.79 -28.39
CA LYS A 292 -6.34 9.04 -28.18
C LYS A 292 -6.33 9.34 -26.68
N HIS A 293 -5.32 8.80 -26.01
CA HIS A 293 -5.15 8.97 -24.58
C HIS A 293 -4.39 10.26 -24.25
N PRO A 294 -4.69 10.88 -23.09
CA PRO A 294 -3.76 11.76 -22.41
C PRO A 294 -2.48 10.98 -22.11
N LEU A 295 -1.39 11.30 -22.80
CA LEU A 295 -0.06 10.87 -22.37
C LEU A 295 0.31 11.67 -21.13
N LEU A 296 -0.10 11.15 -19.98
CA LEU A 296 0.25 11.68 -18.68
C LEU A 296 1.57 11.03 -18.26
N HIS A 297 2.66 11.77 -18.40
CA HIS A 297 3.96 11.38 -17.86
C HIS A 297 4.20 12.02 -16.50
N GLY A 298 4.60 11.17 -15.54
CA GLY A 298 5.61 11.55 -14.56
C GLY A 298 5.19 12.36 -13.34
N ASP A 299 4.00 12.14 -12.78
CA ASP A 299 3.74 12.64 -11.43
C ASP A 299 2.82 11.69 -10.66
N GLY A 300 3.27 11.21 -9.49
CA GLY A 300 2.55 10.22 -8.68
C GLY A 300 1.14 10.69 -8.28
N ARG A 301 0.92 12.02 -8.21
CA ARG A 301 -0.37 12.71 -7.89
C ARG A 301 -1.57 12.22 -8.73
N LEU A 302 -1.30 11.49 -9.81
CA LEU A 302 -2.25 10.99 -10.78
C LEU A 302 -2.75 9.55 -10.54
N GLN A 303 -2.36 8.79 -9.50
CA GLN A 303 -2.80 7.38 -9.40
C GLN A 303 -4.32 7.22 -9.22
N GLN A 304 -4.95 8.01 -8.35
CA GLN A 304 -6.41 7.98 -8.17
C GLN A 304 -7.14 8.48 -9.41
N VAL A 305 -6.64 9.55 -10.04
CA VAL A 305 -7.18 10.10 -11.30
C VAL A 305 -7.04 9.11 -12.45
N VAL A 306 -5.89 8.43 -12.57
CA VAL A 306 -5.63 7.40 -13.59
C VAL A 306 -6.46 6.15 -13.34
N ALA A 307 -6.60 5.72 -12.09
CA ALA A 307 -7.45 4.59 -11.75
C ALA A 307 -8.93 4.90 -12.05
N LEU A 308 -9.39 6.11 -11.73
CA LEU A 308 -10.73 6.56 -12.07
C LEU A 308 -10.91 6.63 -13.59
N ALA A 309 -9.95 7.23 -14.31
CA ALA A 309 -9.91 7.28 -15.77
C ALA A 309 -10.04 5.88 -16.41
N ASN A 310 -9.22 4.93 -15.95
CA ASN A 310 -9.24 3.54 -16.41
C ASN A 310 -10.59 2.89 -16.14
N LEU A 311 -11.15 3.11 -14.95
CA LEU A 311 -12.46 2.58 -14.60
C LEU A 311 -13.58 3.18 -15.47
N MET A 312 -13.49 4.47 -15.86
CA MET A 312 -14.44 5.05 -16.80
C MET A 312 -14.35 4.33 -18.17
N VAL A 313 -13.12 4.11 -18.66
CA VAL A 313 -12.86 3.39 -19.92
C VAL A 313 -13.43 1.97 -19.86
N ASP A 314 -13.23 1.25 -18.75
CA ASP A 314 -13.75 -0.09 -18.56
C ASP A 314 -15.29 -0.11 -18.53
N CYS A 315 -15.91 0.89 -17.88
CA CYS A 315 -17.37 1.08 -17.91
C CYS A 315 -17.90 1.37 -19.33
N TRP A 316 -17.07 1.97 -20.18
CA TRP A 316 -17.39 2.30 -21.58
C TRP A 316 -17.13 1.19 -22.59
N ASN A 317 -16.72 0.00 -22.16
CA ASN A 317 -16.36 -1.06 -23.10
C ASN A 317 -17.52 -1.36 -24.07
N LEU A 318 -17.24 -1.32 -25.38
CA LEU A 318 -18.23 -1.58 -26.44
C LEU A 318 -18.83 -2.98 -26.31
N HIS A 319 -18.08 -3.94 -25.75
CA HIS A 319 -18.60 -5.26 -25.44
C HIS A 319 -19.17 -5.28 -24.02
N PRO A 320 -20.50 -5.47 -23.85
CA PRO A 320 -21.10 -5.54 -22.52
C PRO A 320 -20.40 -6.58 -21.65
N SER A 321 -20.06 -7.76 -22.19
CA SER A 321 -19.35 -8.83 -21.46
C SER A 321 -18.02 -8.40 -20.81
N LYS A 322 -17.36 -7.36 -21.29
CA LYS A 322 -16.10 -6.82 -20.74
C LYS A 322 -16.27 -5.68 -19.74
N ARG A 323 -17.48 -5.11 -19.59
CA ARG A 323 -17.75 -4.05 -18.61
C ARG A 323 -17.69 -4.58 -17.17
N PRO A 324 -17.16 -3.79 -16.22
CA PRO A 324 -17.13 -4.13 -14.80
C PRO A 324 -18.54 -4.19 -14.21
N THR A 325 -18.68 -4.94 -13.11
CA THR A 325 -19.92 -4.99 -12.32
C THR A 325 -19.99 -3.79 -11.37
N ALA A 326 -21.19 -3.47 -10.86
CA ALA A 326 -21.37 -2.37 -9.90
C ALA A 326 -20.49 -2.54 -8.66
N LYS A 327 -20.45 -3.77 -8.13
CA LYS A 327 -19.55 -4.18 -7.05
C LYS A 327 -18.08 -3.96 -7.37
N SER A 328 -17.67 -4.21 -8.61
CA SER A 328 -16.30 -3.98 -9.04
C SER A 328 -15.99 -2.48 -9.12
N CYS A 329 -16.91 -1.67 -9.64
CA CYS A 329 -16.76 -0.22 -9.67
C CYS A 329 -16.70 0.38 -8.26
N GLU A 330 -17.62 -0.02 -7.38
CA GLU A 330 -17.64 0.43 -5.98
C GLU A 330 -16.31 0.12 -5.29
N ARG A 331 -15.81 -1.12 -5.39
CA ARG A 331 -14.51 -1.52 -4.83
C ARG A 331 -13.33 -0.72 -5.37
N GLN A 332 -13.36 -0.41 -6.67
CA GLN A 332 -12.30 0.36 -7.30
C GLN A 332 -12.34 1.86 -6.97
N VAL A 333 -13.49 2.40 -6.54
CA VAL A 333 -13.60 3.77 -6.03
C VAL A 333 -13.37 3.83 -4.52
N TYR A 334 -13.68 2.76 -3.79
CA TYR A 334 -13.66 2.69 -2.32
C TYR A 334 -12.33 3.12 -1.68
N TRP A 335 -11.19 2.78 -2.31
CA TRP A 335 -9.85 3.09 -1.80
C TRP A 335 -9.39 4.53 -2.06
N MET A 336 -10.12 5.29 -2.89
CA MET A 336 -9.80 6.69 -3.19
C MET A 336 -10.16 7.58 -1.99
N ASP A 337 -9.36 8.62 -1.77
CA ASP A 337 -9.55 9.57 -0.68
C ASP A 337 -10.80 10.44 -0.96
N ARG A 338 -11.67 10.61 0.04
CA ARG A 338 -13.01 11.19 -0.07
C ARG A 338 -13.27 12.15 1.07
N ALA A 339 -13.96 13.24 0.79
CA ALA A 339 -14.46 14.18 1.80
C ALA A 339 -15.86 14.63 1.41
N ARG A 340 -16.74 14.94 2.37
CA ARG A 340 -18.07 15.44 2.02
C ARG A 340 -17.96 16.83 1.39
N PRO A 341 -18.69 17.11 0.29
CA PRO A 341 -18.76 18.46 -0.24
C PRO A 341 -19.23 19.44 0.84
N CYS A 342 -18.50 20.54 1.05
CA CYS A 342 -18.89 21.59 2.00
C CYS A 342 -18.74 22.99 1.38
N ARG A 343 -19.81 23.81 1.45
CA ARG A 343 -19.77 25.20 0.93
C ARG A 343 -18.89 26.08 1.85
N ARG A 344 -18.23 27.08 1.26
CA ARG A 344 -17.43 28.07 2.01
C ARG A 344 -18.32 28.78 3.03
N SER A 345 -17.98 28.67 4.32
CA SER A 345 -18.67 29.40 5.38
C SER A 345 -18.32 30.89 5.30
N GLY A 346 -19.32 31.77 5.47
CA GLY A 346 -19.16 33.23 5.51
C GLY A 346 -18.53 33.77 6.80
N SER A 347 -17.62 33.02 7.44
CA SER A 347 -16.84 33.49 8.59
C SER A 347 -15.61 34.29 8.12
N GLU A 348 -14.91 34.96 9.05
CA GLU A 348 -13.75 35.85 8.82
C GLU A 348 -12.57 35.24 8.00
N PHE A 349 -12.64 33.96 7.62
CA PHE A 349 -11.63 33.26 6.83
C PHE A 349 -12.24 32.50 5.62
N PRO A 350 -12.44 33.18 4.46
CA PRO A 350 -13.08 32.62 3.25
C PRO A 350 -12.36 31.43 2.60
N GLU A 351 -11.19 31.04 3.10
CA GLU A 351 -10.31 29.99 2.54
C GLU A 351 -10.50 28.60 3.20
N LEU A 352 -11.30 28.50 4.28
CA LEU A 352 -11.40 27.30 5.11
C LEU A 352 -12.69 26.53 4.77
N ARG A 353 -12.59 25.41 4.02
CA ARG A 353 -13.77 24.61 3.58
C ARG A 353 -14.25 23.58 4.60
N SER A 354 -13.37 22.68 5.05
CA SER A 354 -13.63 21.73 6.15
C SER A 354 -12.32 21.06 6.59
N THR A 355 -12.27 20.58 7.84
CA THR A 355 -11.13 19.81 8.38
C THR A 355 -10.96 18.47 7.67
N GLU A 356 -12.07 17.79 7.35
CA GLU A 356 -12.09 16.52 6.60
C GLU A 356 -11.47 16.66 5.20
N LEU A 357 -11.79 17.73 4.48
CA LEU A 357 -11.25 17.98 3.15
C LEU A 357 -9.75 18.28 3.20
N LEU A 358 -9.32 19.16 4.10
CA LEU A 358 -7.90 19.50 4.25
C LEU A 358 -7.07 18.27 4.62
N SER A 359 -7.58 17.43 5.52
CA SER A 359 -6.94 16.17 5.91
C SER A 359 -6.86 15.20 4.74
N SER A 360 -7.94 15.03 3.98
CA SER A 360 -7.96 14.17 2.78
C SER A 360 -6.96 14.63 1.72
N ILE A 361 -6.87 15.94 1.47
CA ILE A 361 -5.88 16.50 0.53
C ILE A 361 -4.46 16.31 1.09
N ALA A 362 -4.25 16.52 2.40
CA ALA A 362 -2.95 16.29 3.03
C ALA A 362 -2.49 14.82 2.88
N PHE A 363 -3.37 13.84 3.12
CA PHE A 363 -3.07 12.42 2.89
C PHE A 363 -2.71 12.13 1.44
N MET A 364 -3.41 12.74 0.48
CA MET A 364 -3.01 12.66 -0.92
C MET A 364 -1.60 13.23 -1.10
N HIS A 365 -1.28 14.42 -0.57
CA HIS A 365 0.07 14.98 -0.68
C HIS A 365 1.15 14.09 -0.03
N MET A 366 0.86 13.46 1.11
CA MET A 366 1.75 12.50 1.79
C MET A 366 2.03 11.27 0.93
N LYS A 367 1.01 10.66 0.31
CA LYS A 367 1.17 9.52 -0.62
C LYS A 367 2.09 9.86 -1.80
N HIS A 368 2.25 11.15 -2.12
CA HIS A 368 3.12 11.65 -3.19
C HIS A 368 4.43 12.26 -2.68
N SER A 369 4.80 12.01 -1.42
CA SER A 369 6.02 12.52 -0.79
C SER A 369 6.15 14.05 -0.79
N ARG A 370 5.02 14.75 -0.92
CA ARG A 370 4.91 16.21 -0.88
C ARG A 370 4.57 16.66 0.53
N LEU A 371 5.54 16.43 1.41
CA LEU A 371 5.37 16.55 2.85
C LEU A 371 5.23 18.00 3.30
N ASP A 372 5.77 18.98 2.56
CA ASP A 372 5.63 20.42 2.87
C ASP A 372 4.23 20.93 2.61
N GLU A 373 3.65 20.60 1.45
CA GLU A 373 2.28 20.98 1.16
C GLU A 373 1.28 20.24 2.06
N ALA A 374 1.53 18.96 2.38
CA ALA A 374 0.71 18.24 3.36
C ALA A 374 0.75 18.91 4.73
N MET A 375 1.93 19.35 5.19
CA MET A 375 2.08 19.99 6.49
C MET A 375 1.34 21.33 6.56
N ASP A 376 1.43 22.16 5.51
CA ASP A 376 0.70 23.43 5.45
C ASP A 376 -0.82 23.21 5.56
N LEU A 377 -1.36 22.21 4.87
CA LEU A 377 -2.79 21.86 4.92
C LEU A 377 -3.22 21.38 6.32
N ILE A 378 -2.40 20.54 6.97
CA ILE A 378 -2.69 20.05 8.33
C ILE A 378 -2.60 21.18 9.37
N LEU A 379 -1.65 22.10 9.25
CA LEU A 379 -1.58 23.26 10.14
C LEU A 379 -2.81 24.17 9.99
N ARG A 380 -3.33 24.34 8.75
CA ARG A 380 -4.62 25.02 8.53
C ARG A 380 -5.78 24.24 9.16
N CYS A 381 -5.80 22.91 9.02
CA CYS A 381 -6.80 22.05 9.64
C CYS A 381 -6.83 22.23 11.17
N MET A 382 -5.66 22.25 11.81
CA MET A 382 -5.55 22.50 13.26
C MET A 382 -6.09 23.88 13.67
N ASN A 383 -5.84 24.92 12.87
CA ASN A 383 -6.36 26.25 13.15
C ASN A 383 -7.90 26.30 13.05
N ILE A 384 -8.49 25.60 12.07
CA ILE A 384 -9.96 25.47 11.97
C ILE A 384 -10.48 24.75 13.21
N ALA A 385 -9.94 23.55 13.51
CA ALA A 385 -10.38 22.74 14.64
C ALA A 385 -10.33 23.53 15.96
N ARG A 386 -9.28 24.34 16.17
CA ARG A 386 -9.18 25.24 17.33
C ARG A 386 -10.24 26.35 17.31
N SER A 387 -10.52 26.94 16.16
CA SER A 387 -11.53 28.01 16.03
C SER A 387 -12.96 27.51 16.20
N THR A 388 -13.21 26.23 15.90
CA THR A 388 -14.52 25.58 16.04
C THR A 388 -14.64 24.77 17.33
N GLU A 389 -13.61 24.79 18.18
CA GLU A 389 -13.52 23.97 19.42
C GLU A 389 -13.80 22.47 19.16
N ASP A 390 -13.39 21.98 17.98
CA ASP A 390 -13.53 20.57 17.57
C ASP A 390 -12.29 19.79 17.99
N GLU A 391 -12.34 19.24 19.21
CA GLU A 391 -11.22 18.49 19.79
C GLU A 391 -10.88 17.22 18.99
N GLN A 392 -11.89 16.56 18.40
CA GLN A 392 -11.70 15.37 17.58
C GLN A 392 -10.92 15.70 16.31
N ALA A 393 -11.35 16.72 15.56
CA ALA A 393 -10.63 17.16 14.36
C ALA A 393 -9.22 17.68 14.68
N GLY A 394 -9.03 18.26 15.88
CA GLY A 394 -7.73 18.65 16.40
C GLY A 394 -6.80 17.45 16.62
N ALA A 395 -7.31 16.37 17.21
CA ALA A 395 -6.58 15.12 17.41
C ALA A 395 -6.24 14.41 16.09
N ASP A 396 -7.18 14.35 15.14
CA ASP A 396 -6.96 13.79 13.79
C ASP A 396 -5.84 14.54 13.05
N ALA A 397 -5.83 15.86 13.15
CA ALA A 397 -4.81 16.71 12.55
C ALA A 397 -3.44 16.50 13.23
N LEU A 398 -3.39 16.39 14.56
CA LEU A 398 -2.16 16.08 15.30
C LEU A 398 -1.60 14.70 14.97
N HIS A 399 -2.47 13.69 14.87
CA HIS A 399 -2.06 12.35 14.43
C HIS A 399 -1.43 12.40 13.04
N THR A 400 -2.07 13.10 12.10
CA THR A 400 -1.55 13.25 10.73
C THR A 400 -0.26 14.06 10.69
N LEU A 401 -0.11 15.08 11.54
CA LEU A 401 1.13 15.82 11.71
C LEU A 401 2.26 14.92 12.24
N GLY A 402 1.93 14.02 13.17
CA GLY A 402 2.83 12.97 13.65
C GLY A 402 3.35 12.09 12.52
N GLU A 403 2.47 11.64 11.62
CA GLU A 403 2.85 10.87 10.43
C GLU A 403 3.76 11.66 9.50
N ILE A 404 3.48 12.94 9.27
CA ILE A 404 4.32 13.82 8.43
C ILE A 404 5.72 13.95 9.03
N TYR A 405 5.84 14.23 10.33
CA TYR A 405 7.14 14.32 11.00
C TYR A 405 7.88 12.99 10.96
N ARG A 406 7.18 11.87 11.14
CA ARG A 406 7.76 10.53 11.03
C ARG A 406 8.33 10.27 9.64
N LEU A 407 7.60 10.62 8.58
CA LEU A 407 8.06 10.50 7.19
C LEU A 407 9.25 11.42 6.86
N ARG A 408 9.39 12.56 7.54
CA ARG A 408 10.58 13.44 7.46
C ARG A 408 11.78 12.94 8.26
N GLY A 409 11.60 11.93 9.12
CA GLY A 409 12.62 11.49 10.08
C GLY A 409 12.73 12.38 11.33
N GLU A 410 11.81 13.32 11.52
CA GLU A 410 11.74 14.21 12.69
C GLU A 410 11.05 13.51 13.87
N TYR A 411 11.60 12.38 14.30
CA TYR A 411 10.96 11.46 15.23
C TYR A 411 10.54 12.09 16.57
N SER A 412 11.28 13.08 17.09
CA SER A 412 10.91 13.78 18.34
C SER A 412 9.65 14.62 18.23
N LYS A 413 9.45 15.29 17.10
CA LYS A 413 8.21 16.03 16.87
C LYS A 413 7.05 15.08 16.55
N ALA A 414 7.34 13.96 15.90
CA ALA A 414 6.34 12.91 15.66
C ALA A 414 5.80 12.35 16.99
N GLU A 415 6.70 11.99 17.91
CA GLU A 415 6.35 11.53 19.25
C GLU A 415 5.48 12.54 20.01
N GLU A 416 5.88 13.81 20.05
CA GLU A 416 5.10 14.87 20.70
C GLU A 416 3.68 14.99 20.12
N SER A 417 3.58 14.93 18.79
CA SER A 417 2.29 15.02 18.08
C SER A 417 1.38 13.83 18.40
N TYR A 418 1.91 12.61 18.37
CA TYR A 418 1.12 11.41 18.71
C TYR A 418 0.76 11.33 20.19
N VAL A 419 1.65 11.75 21.12
CA VAL A 419 1.31 11.80 22.55
C VAL A 419 0.15 12.77 22.78
N THR A 420 0.21 13.95 22.17
CA THR A 420 -0.87 14.95 22.28
C THR A 420 -2.18 14.42 21.67
N ALA A 421 -2.12 13.81 20.48
CA ALA A 421 -3.29 13.21 19.85
C ALA A 421 -3.89 12.08 20.72
N ARG A 422 -3.05 11.18 21.24
CA ARG A 422 -3.45 10.09 22.15
C ARG A 422 -4.20 10.62 23.37
N ASP A 423 -3.66 11.66 24.00
CA ASP A 423 -4.25 12.21 25.22
C ASP A 423 -5.61 12.87 24.93
N ILE A 424 -5.78 13.55 23.79
CA ILE A 424 -7.07 14.11 23.36
C ILE A 424 -8.05 12.99 23.00
N TYR A 425 -7.65 11.98 22.21
CA TYR A 425 -8.52 10.84 21.90
C TYR A 425 -9.01 10.11 23.16
N GLY A 426 -8.17 10.02 24.19
CA GLY A 426 -8.57 9.50 25.50
C GLY A 426 -9.62 10.36 26.21
N GLN A 427 -9.60 11.69 26.03
CA GLN A 427 -10.56 12.63 26.62
C GLN A 427 -11.91 12.61 25.89
N VAL A 428 -11.91 12.53 24.56
CA VAL A 428 -13.12 12.46 23.73
C VAL A 428 -13.68 11.02 23.57
N GLU A 429 -13.08 10.06 24.28
CA GLU A 429 -13.43 8.64 24.29
C GLU A 429 -13.36 7.94 22.90
N ASP A 430 -12.59 8.49 21.95
CA ASP A 430 -12.33 7.85 20.66
C ASP A 430 -11.25 6.78 20.78
N GLN A 431 -11.71 5.54 21.03
CA GLN A 431 -10.85 4.38 21.14
C GLN A 431 -10.10 4.03 19.84
N LEU A 432 -10.66 4.33 18.67
CA LEU A 432 -10.01 4.02 17.40
C LEU A 432 -8.87 5.01 17.13
N GLY A 433 -9.12 6.31 17.31
CA GLY A 433 -8.09 7.35 17.26
C GLY A 433 -6.97 7.10 18.27
N LEU A 434 -7.33 6.69 19.50
CA LEU A 434 -6.38 6.31 20.54
C LEU A 434 -5.46 5.15 20.08
N ALA A 435 -6.04 4.06 19.55
CA ALA A 435 -5.27 2.93 19.06
C ALA A 435 -4.33 3.30 17.90
N ASN A 436 -4.79 4.17 16.99
CA ASN A 436 -3.99 4.69 15.87
C ASN A 436 -2.80 5.52 16.37
N ALA A 437 -3.01 6.44 17.30
CA ALA A 437 -1.94 7.27 17.87
C ALA A 437 -0.90 6.43 18.64
N VAL A 438 -1.35 5.46 19.44
CA VAL A 438 -0.45 4.53 20.16
C VAL A 438 0.33 3.65 19.17
N ASN A 439 -0.28 3.19 18.09
CA ASN A 439 0.42 2.46 17.03
C ASN A 439 1.48 3.36 16.34
N GLY A 440 1.16 4.63 16.09
CA GLY A 440 2.10 5.63 15.57
C GLY A 440 3.31 5.83 16.49
N LEU A 441 3.10 5.90 17.81
CA LEU A 441 4.19 5.93 18.81
C LEU A 441 5.06 4.68 18.73
N GLY A 442 4.44 3.51 18.63
CA GLY A 442 5.16 2.24 18.46
C GLY A 442 6.10 2.26 17.25
N GLU A 443 5.64 2.80 16.13
CA GLU A 443 6.43 2.95 14.91
C GLU A 443 7.58 3.95 15.07
N VAL A 444 7.37 5.08 15.75
CA VAL A 444 8.43 6.05 16.05
C VAL A 444 9.52 5.41 16.93
N TYR A 445 9.14 4.70 17.99
CA TYR A 445 10.10 3.99 18.84
C TYR A 445 10.85 2.90 18.06
N ARG A 446 10.17 2.16 17.18
CA ARG A 446 10.79 1.15 16.33
C ARG A 446 11.84 1.76 15.40
N LEU A 447 11.53 2.90 14.77
CA LEU A 447 12.44 3.60 13.86
C LEU A 447 13.67 4.20 14.56
N ARG A 448 13.56 4.56 15.84
CA ARG A 448 14.70 4.97 16.68
C ARG A 448 15.52 3.80 17.24
N GLY A 449 15.06 2.56 17.07
CA GLY A 449 15.68 1.38 17.68
C GLY A 449 15.33 1.17 19.15
N GLU A 450 14.37 1.92 19.69
CA GLU A 450 13.85 1.79 21.05
C GLU A 450 12.83 0.64 21.14
N TYR A 451 13.26 -0.57 20.78
CA TYR A 451 12.36 -1.70 20.58
C TYR A 451 11.51 -2.04 21.80
N SER A 452 11.98 -1.82 23.02
CA SER A 452 11.22 -2.07 24.27
C SER A 452 10.06 -1.11 24.47
N ASN A 453 10.19 0.14 24.03
CA ASN A 453 9.09 1.10 24.05
C ASN A 453 8.11 0.79 22.91
N ALA A 454 8.62 0.44 21.72
CA ALA A 454 7.80 0.03 20.59
C ALA A 454 6.90 -1.17 20.92
N GLU A 455 7.44 -2.21 21.55
CA GLU A 455 6.69 -3.39 21.97
C GLU A 455 5.55 -3.04 22.93
N LYS A 456 5.79 -2.17 23.92
CA LYS A 456 4.75 -1.73 24.87
C LYS A 456 3.61 -1.00 24.15
N SER A 457 3.94 -0.03 23.30
CA SER A 457 2.94 0.72 22.53
C SER A 457 2.15 -0.21 21.61
N TYR A 458 2.80 -1.12 20.90
CA TYR A 458 2.09 -2.05 20.03
C TYR A 458 1.21 -3.05 20.80
N ILE A 459 1.60 -3.50 22.00
CA ILE A 459 0.75 -4.34 22.87
C ILE A 459 -0.50 -3.56 23.30
N GLU A 460 -0.35 -2.31 23.71
CA GLU A 460 -1.47 -1.44 24.09
C GLU A 460 -2.44 -1.24 22.91
N ALA A 461 -1.94 -0.88 21.72
CA ALA A 461 -2.77 -0.73 20.52
C ALA A 461 -3.44 -2.06 20.12
N ARG A 462 -2.76 -3.20 20.24
CA ARG A 462 -3.33 -4.53 19.99
C ARG A 462 -4.53 -4.81 20.88
N ASP A 463 -4.41 -4.52 22.18
CA ASP A 463 -5.48 -4.79 23.14
C ASP A 463 -6.69 -3.89 22.86
N ILE A 464 -6.48 -2.63 22.47
CA ILE A 464 -7.56 -1.72 22.06
C ILE A 464 -8.25 -2.21 20.77
N TYR A 465 -7.49 -2.53 19.70
CA TYR A 465 -8.07 -3.05 18.45
C TYR A 465 -8.83 -4.37 18.66
N THR A 466 -8.35 -5.22 19.55
CA THR A 466 -9.03 -6.47 19.92
C THR A 466 -10.40 -6.17 20.55
N ASN A 467 -10.47 -5.21 21.48
CA ASN A 467 -11.71 -4.80 22.12
C ASN A 467 -12.70 -4.15 21.15
N LEU A 468 -12.19 -3.42 20.14
CA LEU A 468 -13.00 -2.80 19.09
C LEU A 468 -13.48 -3.79 18.03
N GLY A 469 -12.89 -4.98 17.94
CA GLY A 469 -13.13 -5.91 16.84
C GLY A 469 -12.58 -5.42 15.49
N ASP A 470 -11.63 -4.47 15.50
CA ASP A 470 -10.95 -4.02 14.27
C ASP A 470 -9.86 -5.02 13.88
N GLU A 471 -10.25 -5.98 13.04
CA GLU A 471 -9.37 -7.04 12.56
C GLU A 471 -8.21 -6.50 11.69
N LEU A 472 -8.39 -5.37 11.01
CA LEU A 472 -7.35 -4.77 10.18
C LEU A 472 -6.29 -4.07 11.04
N GLY A 473 -6.72 -3.24 11.99
CA GLY A 473 -5.83 -2.62 12.97
C GLY A 473 -5.06 -3.66 13.78
N LEU A 474 -5.76 -4.71 14.24
CA LEU A 474 -5.17 -5.83 14.98
C LEU A 474 -4.09 -6.57 14.17
N SER A 475 -4.37 -6.91 12.91
CA SER A 475 -3.40 -7.63 12.06
C SER A 475 -2.18 -6.76 11.69
N ASN A 476 -2.37 -5.46 11.49
CA ASN A 476 -1.28 -4.51 11.27
C ASN A 476 -0.34 -4.43 12.48
N VAL A 477 -0.88 -4.28 13.69
CA VAL A 477 -0.06 -4.13 14.90
C VAL A 477 0.61 -5.44 15.32
N VAL A 478 -0.05 -6.59 15.13
CA VAL A 478 0.56 -7.91 15.37
C VAL A 478 1.71 -8.16 14.40
N LYS A 479 1.58 -7.75 13.12
CA LYS A 479 2.70 -7.75 12.19
C LYS A 479 3.85 -6.85 12.69
N ALA A 480 3.54 -5.62 13.13
CA ALA A 480 4.54 -4.68 13.62
C ALA A 480 5.30 -5.21 14.86
N LEU A 481 4.62 -5.92 15.77
CA LEU A 481 5.27 -6.68 16.85
C LEU A 481 6.22 -7.74 16.30
N GLY A 482 5.81 -8.48 15.28
CA GLY A 482 6.68 -9.42 14.58
C GLY A 482 7.94 -8.75 14.02
N ASP A 483 7.81 -7.56 13.43
CA ASP A 483 8.93 -6.77 12.93
C ASP A 483 9.89 -6.35 14.05
N VAL A 484 9.37 -5.95 15.21
CA VAL A 484 10.18 -5.63 16.40
C VAL A 484 10.95 -6.86 16.88
N TYR A 485 10.29 -8.02 17.00
CA TYR A 485 10.95 -9.26 17.42
C TYR A 485 12.03 -9.69 16.42
N ARG A 486 11.77 -9.55 15.11
CA ARG A 486 12.75 -9.84 14.06
C ARG A 486 13.98 -8.93 14.19
N LEU A 487 13.78 -7.63 14.42
CA LEU A 487 14.88 -6.66 14.58
C LEU A 487 15.72 -6.90 15.83
N ARG A 488 15.16 -7.52 16.88
CA ARG A 488 15.90 -7.98 18.06
C ARG A 488 16.58 -9.35 17.89
N GLY A 489 16.35 -10.05 16.78
CA GLY A 489 16.81 -11.43 16.57
C GLY A 489 15.97 -12.48 17.29
N GLU A 490 14.81 -12.12 17.84
CA GLU A 490 13.85 -13.03 18.48
C GLU A 490 12.97 -13.72 17.42
N TYR A 491 13.60 -14.41 16.47
CA TYR A 491 12.96 -14.91 15.25
C TYR A 491 11.77 -15.86 15.50
N SER A 492 11.75 -16.58 16.62
CA SER A 492 10.64 -17.50 16.94
C SER A 492 9.37 -16.75 17.28
N LYS A 493 9.46 -15.71 18.13
CA LYS A 493 8.33 -14.82 18.41
C LYS A 493 7.89 -14.05 17.17
N ALA A 494 8.85 -13.61 16.34
CA ALA A 494 8.52 -12.97 15.07
C ALA A 494 7.65 -13.87 14.18
N SER A 495 8.04 -15.13 14.04
CA SER A 495 7.29 -16.13 13.26
C SER A 495 5.88 -16.35 13.80
N GLU A 496 5.72 -16.47 15.12
CA GLU A 496 4.41 -16.62 15.79
C GLU A 496 3.49 -15.42 15.55
N SER A 497 4.02 -14.20 15.71
CA SER A 497 3.30 -12.96 15.42
C SER A 497 2.86 -12.90 13.96
N TYR A 498 3.75 -13.20 13.01
CA TYR A 498 3.42 -13.17 11.59
C TYR A 498 2.38 -14.22 11.19
N VAL A 499 2.43 -15.43 11.76
CA VAL A 499 1.41 -16.46 11.54
C VAL A 499 0.05 -16.00 12.07
N THR A 500 0.02 -15.40 13.26
CA THR A 500 -1.22 -14.86 13.85
C THR A 500 -1.83 -13.77 12.96
N ALA A 501 -1.01 -12.82 12.49
CA ALA A 501 -1.46 -11.77 11.57
C ALA A 501 -1.93 -12.35 10.22
N ARG A 502 -1.29 -13.42 9.72
CA ARG A 502 -1.65 -14.08 8.45
C ARG A 502 -3.06 -14.65 8.51
N ASP A 503 -3.40 -15.32 9.60
CA ASP A 503 -4.70 -15.96 9.76
C ASP A 503 -5.83 -14.90 9.80
N ILE A 504 -5.57 -13.74 10.42
CA ILE A 504 -6.49 -12.60 10.42
C ILE A 504 -6.61 -11.99 9.01
N TYR A 505 -5.50 -11.69 8.33
CA TYR A 505 -5.55 -11.15 6.96
C TYR A 505 -6.25 -12.10 5.97
N ALA A 506 -6.07 -13.41 6.12
CA ALA A 506 -6.76 -14.40 5.32
C ALA A 506 -8.27 -14.36 5.55
N ARG A 507 -8.71 -14.22 6.82
CA ARG A 507 -10.13 -14.09 7.19
C ARG A 507 -10.77 -12.84 6.60
N ILE A 508 -10.10 -11.69 6.65
CA ILE A 508 -10.62 -10.43 6.07
C ILE A 508 -10.37 -10.27 4.56
N GLY A 509 -9.68 -11.24 3.94
CA GLY A 509 -9.38 -11.21 2.50
C GLY A 509 -8.35 -10.15 2.07
N ASN A 510 -7.51 -9.65 2.98
CA ASN A 510 -6.50 -8.64 2.67
C ASN A 510 -5.25 -9.25 2.03
N GLN A 511 -5.26 -9.34 0.70
CA GLN A 511 -4.16 -9.90 -0.09
C GLN A 511 -2.85 -9.10 0.02
N ALA A 512 -2.91 -7.78 0.18
CA ALA A 512 -1.71 -6.96 0.34
C ALA A 512 -1.00 -7.26 1.68
N GLY A 513 -1.77 -7.42 2.76
CA GLY A 513 -1.27 -7.85 4.07
C GLY A 513 -0.64 -9.25 4.02
N LEU A 514 -1.30 -10.20 3.33
CA LEU A 514 -0.76 -11.55 3.13
C LEU A 514 0.58 -11.55 2.37
N ALA A 515 0.69 -10.77 1.28
CA ALA A 515 1.94 -10.64 0.55
C ALA A 515 3.08 -10.07 1.42
N SER A 516 2.77 -9.02 2.18
CA SER A 516 3.74 -8.38 3.07
C SER A 516 4.20 -9.30 4.21
N LEU A 517 3.33 -10.18 4.71
CA LEU A 517 3.71 -11.19 5.70
C LEU A 517 4.55 -12.32 5.11
N ALA A 518 4.25 -12.75 3.90
CA ALA A 518 5.06 -13.75 3.21
C ALA A 518 6.49 -13.23 2.97
N GLU A 519 6.62 -11.95 2.62
CA GLU A 519 7.92 -11.25 2.54
C GLU A 519 8.63 -11.21 3.91
N ALA A 520 7.93 -10.79 4.98
CA ALA A 520 8.50 -10.72 6.32
C ALA A 520 8.92 -12.09 6.89
N LEU A 521 8.16 -13.15 6.62
CA LEU A 521 8.55 -14.53 6.93
C LEU A 521 9.77 -14.96 6.13
N GLY A 522 9.85 -14.59 4.85
CA GLY A 522 11.03 -14.78 4.02
C GLY A 522 12.29 -14.17 4.65
N ASP A 523 12.18 -12.93 5.16
CA ASP A 523 13.28 -12.24 5.84
C ASP A 523 13.73 -12.97 7.11
N VAL A 524 12.79 -13.54 7.87
CA VAL A 524 13.10 -14.34 9.07
C VAL A 524 13.85 -15.61 8.69
N TYR A 525 13.35 -16.37 7.71
CA TYR A 525 14.00 -17.59 7.24
C TYR A 525 15.39 -17.31 6.67
N GLN A 526 15.53 -16.25 5.88
CA GLN A 526 16.81 -15.80 5.35
C GLN A 526 17.79 -15.45 6.48
N SER A 527 17.34 -14.73 7.51
CA SER A 527 18.16 -14.36 8.67
C SER A 527 18.64 -15.57 9.48
N ARG A 528 17.88 -16.67 9.47
CA ARG A 528 18.26 -17.95 10.09
C ARG A 528 19.14 -18.83 9.19
N GLY A 529 19.33 -18.46 7.92
CA GLY A 529 20.01 -19.29 6.92
C GLY A 529 19.15 -20.43 6.37
N GLU A 530 17.84 -20.42 6.64
CA GLU A 530 16.83 -21.36 6.11
C GLU A 530 16.42 -20.92 4.69
N TYR A 531 17.39 -20.96 3.77
CA TYR A 531 17.22 -20.41 2.42
C TYR A 531 16.11 -21.06 1.57
N PRO A 532 15.85 -22.40 1.63
CA PRO A 532 14.72 -23.01 0.91
C PRO A 532 13.35 -22.48 1.36
N GLU A 533 13.17 -22.29 2.67
CA GLU A 533 11.96 -21.75 3.28
C GLU A 533 11.79 -20.26 2.95
N ALA A 534 12.90 -19.51 2.93
CA ALA A 534 12.92 -18.12 2.47
C ALA A 534 12.50 -18.00 1.00
N GLU A 535 13.07 -18.85 0.12
CA GLU A 535 12.71 -18.89 -1.30
C GLU A 535 11.21 -19.13 -1.49
N LYS A 536 10.64 -20.12 -0.79
CA LYS A 536 9.20 -20.39 -0.86
C LYS A 536 8.37 -19.18 -0.44
N SER A 537 8.73 -18.56 0.68
CA SER A 537 7.98 -17.41 1.22
C SER A 537 8.03 -16.19 0.28
N TYR A 538 9.19 -15.90 -0.32
CA TYR A 538 9.30 -14.83 -1.31
C TYR A 538 8.61 -15.15 -2.65
N LEU A 539 8.57 -16.43 -3.07
CA LEU A 539 7.79 -16.85 -4.24
C LEU A 539 6.28 -16.64 -4.01
N ASP A 540 5.78 -16.99 -2.81
CA ASP A 540 4.40 -16.74 -2.42
C ASP A 540 4.10 -15.23 -2.43
N ALA A 541 4.96 -14.39 -1.82
CA ALA A 541 4.83 -12.93 -1.84
C ALA A 541 4.81 -12.37 -3.27
N ARG A 542 5.74 -12.82 -4.13
CA ARG A 542 5.82 -12.44 -5.55
C ARG A 542 4.52 -12.74 -6.28
N ASP A 543 3.95 -13.92 -6.07
CA ASP A 543 2.76 -14.37 -6.78
C ASP A 543 1.51 -13.61 -6.33
N ILE A 544 1.40 -13.32 -5.03
CA ILE A 544 0.33 -12.46 -4.51
C ILE A 544 0.48 -11.03 -5.02
N TYR A 545 1.66 -10.41 -4.91
CA TYR A 545 1.90 -9.05 -5.42
C TYR A 545 1.61 -8.91 -6.92
N ARG A 546 1.98 -9.92 -7.71
CA ARG A 546 1.63 -10.00 -9.14
C ARG A 546 0.11 -10.06 -9.35
N SER A 547 -0.61 -10.86 -8.57
CA SER A 547 -2.07 -11.01 -8.68
C SER A 547 -2.83 -9.72 -8.36
N ILE A 548 -2.36 -8.93 -7.39
CA ILE A 548 -2.99 -7.65 -6.98
C ILE A 548 -2.46 -6.44 -7.75
N GLY A 549 -1.54 -6.65 -8.69
CA GLY A 549 -0.95 -5.58 -9.51
C GLY A 549 0.05 -4.66 -8.79
N ASN A 550 0.50 -5.01 -7.58
CA ASN A 550 1.48 -4.21 -6.84
C ASN A 550 2.90 -4.45 -7.39
N GLN A 551 3.29 -3.60 -8.36
CA GLN A 551 4.59 -3.71 -9.03
C GLN A 551 5.79 -3.43 -8.11
N SER A 552 5.64 -2.55 -7.12
CA SER A 552 6.71 -2.24 -6.15
C SER A 552 7.00 -3.45 -5.25
N GLY A 553 5.96 -4.05 -4.66
CA GLY A 553 6.09 -5.27 -3.86
C GLY A 553 6.60 -6.45 -4.68
N LEU A 554 6.15 -6.58 -5.93
CA LEU A 554 6.66 -7.58 -6.86
C LEU A 554 8.17 -7.43 -7.09
N ALA A 555 8.65 -6.21 -7.34
CA ALA A 555 10.07 -5.95 -7.54
C ALA A 555 10.90 -6.25 -6.29
N ASN A 556 10.39 -5.89 -5.10
CA ASN A 556 11.04 -6.18 -3.82
C ASN A 556 11.19 -7.70 -3.60
N ALA A 557 10.10 -8.46 -3.75
CA ALA A 557 10.12 -9.92 -3.59
C ALA A 557 11.06 -10.60 -4.59
N VAL A 558 11.09 -10.13 -5.84
CA VAL A 558 12.04 -10.60 -6.88
C VAL A 558 13.48 -10.27 -6.51
N SER A 559 13.75 -9.08 -5.96
CA SER A 559 15.09 -8.71 -5.47
C SER A 559 15.52 -9.58 -4.30
N ALA A 560 14.63 -9.85 -3.35
CA ALA A 560 14.88 -10.71 -2.19
C ALA A 560 15.20 -12.16 -2.60
N LEU A 561 14.50 -12.70 -3.62
CA LEU A 561 14.88 -13.97 -4.24
C LEU A 561 16.32 -13.93 -4.79
N GLY A 562 16.71 -12.81 -5.43
CA GLY A 562 18.08 -12.58 -5.85
C GLY A 562 19.08 -12.67 -4.69
N ASP A 563 18.75 -12.10 -3.53
CA ASP A 563 19.57 -12.18 -2.32
C ASP A 563 19.68 -13.60 -1.77
N VAL A 564 18.59 -14.37 -1.72
CA VAL A 564 18.61 -15.78 -1.32
C VAL A 564 19.58 -16.59 -2.18
N TYR A 565 19.46 -16.47 -3.51
CA TYR A 565 20.35 -17.17 -4.44
C TYR A 565 21.80 -16.68 -4.34
N ARG A 566 22.03 -15.39 -4.07
CA ARG A 566 23.37 -14.83 -3.86
C ARG A 566 24.03 -15.46 -2.62
N PHE A 567 23.30 -15.58 -1.50
CA PHE A 567 23.83 -16.19 -0.28
C PHE A 567 24.07 -17.70 -0.40
N GLN A 568 23.28 -18.40 -1.22
CA GLN A 568 23.51 -19.81 -1.54
C GLN A 568 24.66 -20.05 -2.54
N GLY A 569 25.27 -19.00 -3.10
CA GLY A 569 26.28 -19.12 -4.16
C GLY A 569 25.72 -19.38 -5.56
N GLY A 570 24.39 -19.35 -5.73
CA GLY A 570 23.67 -19.45 -7.00
C GLY A 570 23.74 -18.17 -7.85
N TYR A 571 24.94 -17.67 -8.10
CA TYR A 571 25.18 -16.34 -8.68
C TYR A 571 24.52 -16.09 -10.05
N SER A 572 24.38 -17.12 -10.88
CA SER A 572 23.71 -16.99 -12.19
C SER A 572 22.21 -16.69 -12.03
N LYS A 573 21.52 -17.41 -11.13
CA LYS A 573 20.11 -17.15 -10.83
C LYS A 573 19.92 -15.82 -10.11
N ALA A 574 20.80 -15.48 -9.16
CA ALA A 574 20.77 -14.19 -8.48
C ALA A 574 20.80 -13.02 -9.48
N LYS A 575 21.69 -13.11 -10.48
CA LYS A 575 21.77 -12.12 -11.57
C LYS A 575 20.46 -12.01 -12.36
N GLU A 576 19.81 -13.12 -12.70
CA GLU A 576 18.53 -13.10 -13.42
C GLU A 576 17.44 -12.39 -12.62
N PHE A 577 17.33 -12.70 -11.31
CA PHE A 577 16.38 -12.05 -10.42
C PHE A 577 16.64 -10.54 -10.27
N TYR A 578 17.89 -10.12 -10.03
CA TYR A 578 18.19 -8.69 -9.93
C TYR A 578 17.96 -7.94 -11.24
N LEU A 579 18.24 -8.54 -12.41
CA LEU A 579 17.90 -7.94 -13.70
C LEU A 579 16.39 -7.79 -13.89
N CYS A 580 15.61 -8.77 -13.46
CA CYS A 580 14.15 -8.71 -13.46
C CYS A 580 13.65 -7.58 -12.55
N ALA A 581 14.11 -7.53 -11.30
CA ALA A 581 13.76 -6.47 -10.34
C ALA A 581 14.11 -5.08 -10.90
N ARG A 582 15.33 -4.92 -11.45
CA ARG A 582 15.77 -3.68 -12.09
C ARG A 582 14.79 -3.22 -13.18
N ASN A 583 14.38 -4.12 -14.07
CA ASN A 583 13.46 -3.80 -15.16
C ASN A 583 12.08 -3.38 -14.64
N ILE A 584 11.58 -4.02 -13.58
CA ILE A 584 10.31 -3.63 -12.94
C ILE A 584 10.46 -2.25 -12.29
N TYR A 585 11.51 -2.00 -11.51
CA TYR A 585 11.79 -0.70 -10.91
C TYR A 585 11.92 0.41 -11.96
N THR A 586 12.56 0.15 -13.09
CA THR A 586 12.65 1.10 -14.21
C THR A 586 11.27 1.44 -14.77
N ARG A 587 10.40 0.44 -14.97
CA ARG A 587 9.03 0.66 -15.49
C ARG A 587 8.16 1.52 -14.56
N ILE A 588 8.33 1.37 -13.25
CA ILE A 588 7.58 2.15 -12.25
C ILE A 588 8.26 3.47 -11.87
N GLY A 589 9.42 3.79 -12.47
CA GLY A 589 10.16 5.01 -12.17
C GLY A 589 10.87 5.04 -10.80
N ASN A 590 11.00 3.90 -10.12
CA ASN A 590 11.68 3.82 -8.82
C ASN A 590 13.20 3.82 -9.01
N ARG A 591 13.81 5.01 -9.05
CA ARG A 591 15.26 5.19 -9.27
C ARG A 591 16.12 4.55 -8.17
N ILE A 592 15.69 4.61 -6.92
CA ILE A 592 16.40 3.99 -5.78
C ILE A 592 16.41 2.46 -5.94
N GLY A 593 15.27 1.86 -6.28
CA GLY A 593 15.16 0.42 -6.56
C GLY A 593 16.04 -0.02 -7.74
N VAL A 594 16.12 0.79 -8.80
CA VAL A 594 17.05 0.56 -9.91
C VAL A 594 18.51 0.57 -9.42
N ALA A 595 18.90 1.57 -8.62
CA ALA A 595 20.25 1.66 -8.07
C ALA A 595 20.58 0.47 -7.15
N ASN A 596 19.66 0.07 -6.27
CA ASN A 596 19.79 -1.09 -5.39
C ASN A 596 20.04 -2.37 -6.19
N ALA A 597 19.25 -2.62 -7.24
CA ALA A 597 19.40 -3.81 -8.08
C ALA A 597 20.72 -3.80 -8.86
N ILE A 598 21.17 -2.64 -9.34
CA ILE A 598 22.47 -2.50 -10.03
C ILE A 598 23.63 -2.73 -9.05
N LYS A 599 23.56 -2.19 -7.84
CA LYS A 599 24.56 -2.44 -6.78
C LYS A 599 24.62 -3.93 -6.45
N ALA A 600 23.46 -4.59 -6.28
CA ALA A 600 23.40 -6.02 -6.00
C ALA A 600 24.00 -6.88 -7.15
N LEU A 601 23.81 -6.47 -8.41
CA LEU A 601 24.51 -7.07 -9.54
C LEU A 601 26.03 -6.87 -9.44
N GLY A 602 26.49 -5.69 -9.01
CA GLY A 602 27.89 -5.41 -8.69
C GLY A 602 28.44 -6.38 -7.63
N ASP A 603 27.68 -6.62 -6.56
CA ASP A 603 28.05 -7.59 -5.51
C ASP A 603 28.19 -9.01 -6.07
N VAL A 604 27.29 -9.43 -6.95
CA VAL A 604 27.37 -10.74 -7.63
C VAL A 604 28.62 -10.84 -8.50
N TYR A 605 28.97 -9.80 -9.26
CA TYR A 605 30.20 -9.78 -10.06
C TYR A 605 31.45 -9.79 -9.17
N SER A 606 31.43 -9.06 -8.05
CA SER A 606 32.51 -9.02 -7.06
C SER A 606 32.79 -10.40 -6.48
N LEU A 607 31.75 -11.12 -6.04
CA LEU A 607 31.85 -12.47 -5.49
C LEU A 607 32.35 -13.51 -6.52
N ARG A 608 32.11 -13.27 -7.81
CA ARG A 608 32.64 -14.09 -8.91
C ARG A 608 34.07 -13.74 -9.32
N GLY A 609 34.67 -12.70 -8.72
CA GLY A 609 35.98 -12.17 -9.12
C GLY A 609 35.97 -11.37 -10.43
N GLU A 610 34.79 -11.06 -10.98
CA GLU A 610 34.62 -10.25 -12.21
C GLU A 610 34.72 -8.75 -11.87
N TYR A 611 35.84 -8.35 -11.27
CA TYR A 611 35.97 -7.04 -10.64
C TYR A 611 35.71 -5.86 -11.57
N SER A 612 36.04 -5.94 -12.87
CA SER A 612 35.81 -4.85 -13.83
C SER A 612 34.31 -4.58 -14.06
N LYS A 613 33.49 -5.64 -14.12
CA LYS A 613 32.03 -5.51 -14.24
C LYS A 613 31.39 -5.05 -12.93
N ALA A 614 31.96 -5.47 -11.80
CA ALA A 614 31.54 -5.00 -10.48
C ALA A 614 31.73 -3.47 -10.37
N GLU A 615 32.91 -2.98 -10.74
CA GLU A 615 33.23 -1.54 -10.76
C GLU A 615 32.27 -0.74 -11.64
N GLU A 616 32.01 -1.18 -12.88
CA GLU A 616 31.04 -0.55 -13.78
C GLU A 616 29.63 -0.48 -13.18
N SER A 617 29.19 -1.58 -12.56
CA SER A 617 27.89 -1.66 -11.90
C SER A 617 27.82 -0.68 -10.72
N TYR A 618 28.84 -0.68 -9.86
CA TYR A 618 28.88 0.23 -8.72
C TYR A 618 28.97 1.71 -9.12
N ILE A 619 29.73 2.08 -10.15
CA ILE A 619 29.78 3.46 -10.65
C ILE A 619 28.38 3.90 -11.14
N THR A 620 27.68 3.02 -11.86
CA THR A 620 26.32 3.30 -12.34
C THR A 620 25.32 3.47 -11.19
N ALA A 621 25.39 2.59 -10.17
CA ALA A 621 24.56 2.71 -8.98
C ALA A 621 24.89 3.99 -8.19
N TRP A 622 26.18 4.30 -8.01
CA TRP A 622 26.65 5.51 -7.33
C TRP A 622 26.12 6.78 -8.01
N SER A 623 26.22 6.86 -9.35
CA SER A 623 25.66 8.01 -10.10
C SER A 623 24.15 8.14 -9.90
N THR A 624 23.43 7.02 -9.87
CA THR A 624 21.97 7.04 -9.67
C THR A 624 21.60 7.50 -8.26
N TYR A 625 22.31 7.02 -7.23
CA TYR A 625 22.10 7.50 -5.85
C TYR A 625 22.46 8.97 -5.70
N ASN A 626 23.52 9.44 -6.37
CA ASN A 626 23.94 10.83 -6.37
C ASN A 626 22.83 11.73 -6.93
N ASP A 627 22.26 11.35 -8.07
CA ASP A 627 21.19 12.12 -8.71
C ASP A 627 19.91 12.18 -7.87
N VAL A 628 19.65 11.16 -7.04
CA VAL A 628 18.47 11.08 -6.18
C VAL A 628 18.73 11.69 -4.80
N GLY A 629 19.98 11.96 -4.44
CA GLY A 629 20.37 12.47 -3.12
C GLY A 629 20.36 11.41 -2.01
N ASP A 630 20.41 10.11 -2.36
CA ASP A 630 20.46 9.03 -1.37
C ASP A 630 21.89 8.83 -0.83
N LEU A 631 22.20 9.55 0.26
CA LEU A 631 23.50 9.49 0.93
C LEU A 631 23.85 8.08 1.46
N GLY A 632 22.85 7.29 1.87
CA GLY A 632 23.08 5.93 2.37
C GLY A 632 23.50 4.99 1.24
N GLY A 633 22.76 5.01 0.12
CA GLY A 633 23.12 4.29 -1.09
C GLY A 633 24.50 4.69 -1.63
N LEU A 634 24.80 5.99 -1.63
CA LEU A 634 26.12 6.52 -2.01
C LEU A 634 27.25 5.95 -1.16
N ALA A 635 27.13 6.04 0.17
CA ALA A 635 28.18 5.59 1.08
C ALA A 635 28.42 4.08 0.96
N THR A 636 27.36 3.28 0.92
CA THR A 636 27.52 1.81 0.80
C THR A 636 28.13 1.41 -0.54
N THR A 637 27.82 2.11 -1.63
CA THR A 637 28.37 1.84 -2.96
C THR A 637 29.83 2.31 -3.08
N ALA A 638 30.16 3.47 -2.50
CA ALA A 638 31.53 3.97 -2.43
C ALA A 638 32.43 3.05 -1.59
N GLN A 639 31.90 2.50 -0.49
CA GLN A 639 32.60 1.48 0.31
C GLN A 639 32.90 0.23 -0.53
N ALA A 640 31.89 -0.27 -1.27
CA ALA A 640 32.05 -1.45 -2.13
C ALA A 640 33.07 -1.21 -3.26
N LEU A 641 33.08 -0.03 -3.88
CA LEU A 641 34.14 0.39 -4.82
C LEU A 641 35.52 0.38 -4.15
N GLY A 642 35.62 0.91 -2.93
CA GLY A 642 36.85 0.89 -2.14
C GLY A 642 37.36 -0.53 -1.91
N ASP A 643 36.46 -1.47 -1.58
CA ASP A 643 36.77 -2.89 -1.43
C ASP A 643 37.27 -3.52 -2.73
N ILE A 644 36.65 -3.22 -3.88
CA ILE A 644 37.15 -3.69 -5.18
C ILE A 644 38.57 -3.20 -5.45
N HIS A 645 38.83 -1.90 -5.28
CA HIS A 645 40.18 -1.36 -5.49
C HIS A 645 41.20 -1.93 -4.51
N ARG A 646 40.81 -2.16 -3.24
CA ARG A 646 41.65 -2.83 -2.25
C ARG A 646 41.99 -4.26 -2.67
N MET A 647 41.02 -5.04 -3.16
CA MET A 647 41.24 -6.41 -3.64
C MET A 647 42.16 -6.47 -4.87
N ARG A 648 42.12 -5.45 -5.74
CA ARG A 648 43.06 -5.32 -6.88
C ARG A 648 44.45 -4.79 -6.50
N GLY A 649 44.67 -4.41 -5.24
CA GLY A 649 45.92 -3.80 -4.79
C GLY A 649 46.07 -2.31 -5.13
N GLU A 650 45.00 -1.66 -5.62
CA GLU A 650 44.95 -0.23 -5.96
C GLU A 650 44.72 0.62 -4.69
N TYR A 651 45.59 0.46 -3.69
CA TYR A 651 45.40 0.98 -2.34
C TYR A 651 45.24 2.51 -2.26
N SER A 652 45.83 3.27 -3.18
CA SER A 652 45.64 4.73 -3.22
C SER A 652 44.22 5.14 -3.61
N LYS A 653 43.58 4.43 -4.54
CA LYS A 653 42.18 4.70 -4.91
C LYS A 653 41.23 4.27 -3.79
N ALA A 654 41.50 3.10 -3.19
CA ALA A 654 40.74 2.61 -2.04
C ALA A 654 40.79 3.59 -0.86
N GLU A 655 41.97 4.15 -0.54
CA GLU A 655 42.14 5.18 0.51
C GLU A 655 41.23 6.40 0.24
N GLY A 656 41.23 6.94 -0.98
CA GLY A 656 40.38 8.08 -1.34
C GLY A 656 38.89 7.78 -1.19
N LEU A 657 38.44 6.62 -1.68
CA LEU A 657 37.04 6.20 -1.58
C LEU A 657 36.60 6.00 -0.12
N TYR A 658 37.41 5.34 0.71
CA TYR A 658 37.06 5.17 2.12
C TYR A 658 37.09 6.49 2.90
N ILE A 659 37.97 7.44 2.58
CA ILE A 659 37.94 8.78 3.21
C ILE A 659 36.61 9.48 2.89
N SER A 660 36.20 9.51 1.61
CA SER A 660 34.91 10.11 1.22
C SER A 660 33.72 9.38 1.87
N THR A 661 33.75 8.05 1.94
CA THR A 661 32.70 7.24 2.59
C THR A 661 32.59 7.55 4.09
N ARG A 662 33.74 7.73 4.75
CA ARG A 662 33.82 8.08 6.18
C ARG A 662 33.16 9.44 6.44
N GLU A 663 33.40 10.41 5.58
CA GLU A 663 32.79 11.75 5.67
C GLU A 663 31.27 11.68 5.50
N ILE A 664 30.77 10.89 4.54
CA ILE A 664 29.33 10.70 4.35
C ILE A 664 28.71 10.04 5.59
N TYR A 665 29.27 8.93 6.09
CA TYR A 665 28.73 8.27 7.28
C TYR A 665 28.82 9.12 8.55
N ALA A 666 29.87 9.94 8.69
CA ALA A 666 29.96 10.91 9.77
C ALA A 666 28.85 11.99 9.67
N GLY A 667 28.60 12.52 8.47
CA GLY A 667 27.54 13.51 8.23
C GLY A 667 26.13 12.96 8.46
N VAL A 668 25.88 11.70 8.10
CA VAL A 668 24.58 11.02 8.31
C VAL A 668 24.43 10.48 9.75
N GLY A 669 25.51 10.46 10.55
CA GLY A 669 25.49 9.92 11.91
C GLY A 669 25.42 8.38 11.99
N TYR A 670 25.69 7.66 10.89
CA TYR A 670 25.64 6.20 10.85
C TYR A 670 26.91 5.58 11.44
N SER A 671 26.90 5.35 12.75
CA SER A 671 28.07 4.88 13.52
C SER A 671 28.60 3.52 13.06
N GLY A 672 27.73 2.58 12.66
CA GLY A 672 28.15 1.25 12.18
C GLY A 672 28.96 1.32 10.87
N GLY A 673 28.48 2.09 9.89
CA GLY A 673 29.21 2.31 8.63
C GLY A 673 30.51 3.07 8.84
N LEU A 674 30.50 4.04 9.76
CA LEU A 674 31.69 4.78 10.16
C LEU A 674 32.77 3.87 10.75
N ALA A 675 32.39 2.93 11.64
CA ALA A 675 33.30 1.96 12.23
C ALA A 675 33.89 1.01 11.16
N ASN A 676 33.02 0.47 10.29
CA ASN A 676 33.42 -0.38 9.17
C ASN A 676 34.43 0.30 8.25
N THR A 677 34.17 1.56 7.90
CA THR A 677 35.04 2.34 7.01
C THR A 677 36.39 2.64 7.65
N ASN A 678 36.42 2.99 8.94
CA ASN A 678 37.68 3.20 9.66
C ASN A 678 38.49 1.90 9.79
N LYS A 679 37.83 0.76 10.03
CA LYS A 679 38.50 -0.55 10.00
C LYS A 679 39.09 -0.84 8.62
N ALA A 680 38.36 -0.57 7.54
CA ALA A 680 38.83 -0.75 6.17
C ALA A 680 40.01 0.19 5.82
N LEU A 681 39.98 1.43 6.29
CA LEU A 681 41.13 2.36 6.22
C LEU A 681 42.33 1.81 6.97
N GLY A 682 42.13 1.27 8.18
CA GLY A 682 43.17 0.61 8.96
C GLY A 682 43.83 -0.54 8.18
N ASP A 683 43.02 -1.39 7.52
CA ASP A 683 43.51 -2.47 6.66
C ASP A 683 44.35 -1.92 5.50
N VAL A 684 43.87 -0.89 4.79
CA VAL A 684 44.59 -0.26 3.66
C VAL A 684 45.90 0.36 4.13
N TYR A 685 45.89 1.12 5.23
CA TYR A 685 47.10 1.74 5.78
C TYR A 685 48.13 0.70 6.21
N ARG A 686 47.70 -0.39 6.84
CA ARG A 686 48.57 -1.52 7.20
C ARG A 686 49.20 -2.15 5.97
N LEU A 687 48.43 -2.39 4.91
CA LEU A 687 48.94 -2.95 3.65
C LEU A 687 49.91 -2.00 2.92
N ARG A 688 49.74 -0.69 3.09
CA ARG A 688 50.65 0.35 2.56
C ARG A 688 51.88 0.63 3.44
N GLY A 689 51.99 0.00 4.62
CA GLY A 689 53.07 0.27 5.58
C GLY A 689 52.94 1.60 6.34
N LYS A 690 51.79 2.28 6.28
CA LYS A 690 51.50 3.51 7.03
C LYS A 690 51.01 3.17 8.45
N TYR A 691 51.86 2.54 9.26
CA TYR A 691 51.44 1.88 10.51
C TYR A 691 50.79 2.81 11.55
N SER A 692 51.29 4.04 11.73
CA SER A 692 50.69 5.01 12.66
C SER A 692 49.26 5.39 12.28
N LYS A 693 48.99 5.63 10.99
CA LYS A 693 47.62 5.90 10.50
C LYS A 693 46.71 4.67 10.63
N ALA A 694 47.27 3.47 10.47
CA ALA A 694 46.52 2.23 10.66
C ALA A 694 46.09 2.06 12.13
N GLU A 695 46.98 2.34 13.09
CA GLU A 695 46.68 2.26 14.52
C GLU A 695 45.56 3.25 14.90
N GLU A 696 45.64 4.50 14.45
CA GLU A 696 44.60 5.52 14.67
C GLU A 696 43.24 5.10 14.09
N SER A 697 43.24 4.57 12.87
CA SER A 697 42.00 4.14 12.19
C SER A 697 41.37 2.94 12.90
N TYR A 698 42.16 1.95 13.32
CA TYR A 698 41.65 0.82 14.09
C TYR A 698 41.19 1.23 15.49
N ALA A 699 41.90 2.14 16.18
CA ALA A 699 41.49 2.65 17.48
C ALA A 699 40.11 3.34 17.39
N THR A 700 39.93 4.19 16.38
CA THR A 700 38.64 4.84 16.10
C THR A 700 37.53 3.80 15.86
N ALA A 701 37.79 2.78 15.04
CA ALA A 701 36.81 1.72 14.78
C ALA A 701 36.47 0.93 16.06
N ARG A 702 37.48 0.55 16.85
CA ARG A 702 37.32 -0.17 18.12
C ARG A 702 36.45 0.60 19.10
N ASP A 703 36.71 1.89 19.27
CA ASP A 703 35.97 2.74 20.21
C ASP A 703 34.51 2.90 19.77
N ILE A 704 34.25 3.05 18.46
CA ILE A 704 32.88 3.07 17.93
C ILE A 704 32.18 1.72 18.12
N TYR A 705 32.83 0.60 17.77
CA TYR A 705 32.25 -0.74 17.94
C TYR A 705 31.91 -1.05 19.39
N THR A 706 32.77 -0.64 20.32
CA THR A 706 32.54 -0.75 21.76
C THR A 706 31.29 0.03 22.17
N ARG A 707 31.16 1.28 21.70
CA ARG A 707 30.01 2.15 22.01
C ARG A 707 28.69 1.61 21.46
N ILE A 708 28.68 1.05 20.25
CA ILE A 708 27.46 0.49 19.64
C ILE A 708 27.19 -0.96 20.07
N GLY A 709 28.09 -1.59 20.84
CA GLY A 709 27.93 -2.97 21.33
C GLY A 709 28.14 -4.07 20.29
N ASP A 710 28.66 -3.76 19.09
CA ASP A 710 28.94 -4.76 18.05
C ASP A 710 30.23 -5.52 18.34
N GLN A 711 30.05 -6.70 18.95
CA GLN A 711 31.13 -7.59 19.37
C GLN A 711 31.89 -8.21 18.18
N ILE A 712 31.22 -8.45 17.04
CA ILE A 712 31.85 -9.04 15.86
C ILE A 712 32.78 -8.01 15.22
N GLY A 713 32.28 -6.79 15.00
CA GLY A 713 33.06 -5.68 14.49
C GLY A 713 34.27 -5.35 15.38
N LEU A 714 34.06 -5.37 16.71
CA LEU A 714 35.12 -5.17 17.70
C LEU A 714 36.22 -6.24 17.59
N ALA A 715 35.86 -7.52 17.62
CA ALA A 715 36.84 -8.63 17.55
C ALA A 715 37.59 -8.66 16.22
N ASN A 716 36.91 -8.35 15.11
CA ASN A 716 37.53 -8.22 13.79
C ASN A 716 38.55 -7.07 13.75
N THR A 717 38.23 -5.95 14.39
CA THR A 717 39.12 -4.79 14.49
C THR A 717 40.36 -5.12 15.32
N LEU A 718 40.17 -5.75 16.49
CA LEU A 718 41.25 -6.22 17.36
C LEU A 718 42.16 -7.23 16.66
N THR A 719 41.60 -8.14 15.85
CA THR A 719 42.38 -9.05 15.01
C THR A 719 43.23 -8.28 13.98
N GLY A 720 42.66 -7.23 13.37
CA GLY A 720 43.39 -6.32 12.47
C GLY A 720 44.51 -5.55 13.17
N MET A 721 44.29 -5.10 14.41
CA MET A 721 45.32 -4.49 15.26
C MET A 721 46.43 -5.48 15.61
N GLY A 722 46.09 -6.73 15.95
CA GLY A 722 47.08 -7.79 16.16
C GLY A 722 47.98 -7.98 14.93
N GLN A 723 47.39 -8.04 13.74
CA GLN A 723 48.14 -8.14 12.48
C GLN A 723 49.00 -6.90 12.21
N LEU A 724 48.53 -5.71 12.57
CA LEU A 724 49.28 -4.47 12.48
C LEU A 724 50.52 -4.51 13.38
N PHE A 725 50.35 -4.84 14.65
CA PHE A 725 51.44 -4.85 15.62
C PHE A 725 52.50 -5.92 15.32
N VAL A 726 52.11 -7.08 14.76
CA VAL A 726 53.07 -8.06 14.23
C VAL A 726 53.93 -7.45 13.11
N LYS A 727 53.34 -6.67 12.20
CA LYS A 727 54.08 -6.00 11.11
C LYS A 727 54.90 -4.81 11.59
N HIS A 728 54.47 -4.14 12.65
CA HIS A 728 55.18 -3.04 13.29
C HIS A 728 56.23 -3.49 14.33
N ASN A 729 56.39 -4.80 14.50
CA ASN A 729 57.35 -5.44 15.42
C ASN A 729 57.11 -5.10 16.92
N ASP A 730 55.83 -4.99 17.32
CA ASP A 730 55.40 -4.87 18.72
C ASP A 730 54.63 -6.15 19.14
N PRO A 731 55.36 -7.22 19.54
CA PRO A 731 54.75 -8.52 19.83
C PRO A 731 53.84 -8.51 21.06
N ALA A 732 54.08 -7.62 22.02
CA ALA A 732 53.31 -7.55 23.26
C ALA A 732 51.90 -7.00 23.01
N LYS A 733 51.79 -5.88 22.27
CA LYS A 733 50.49 -5.33 21.86
C LYS A 733 49.74 -6.27 20.91
N ALA A 734 50.48 -6.98 20.04
CA ALA A 734 49.89 -7.98 19.15
C ALA A 734 49.22 -9.12 19.91
N GLU A 735 49.93 -9.68 20.90
CA GLU A 735 49.43 -10.76 21.76
C GLU A 735 48.20 -10.33 22.55
N GLN A 736 48.22 -9.12 23.14
CA GLN A 736 47.05 -8.56 23.81
C GLN A 736 45.84 -8.43 22.87
N SER A 737 46.04 -7.86 21.68
CA SER A 737 44.95 -7.63 20.72
C SER A 737 44.33 -8.95 20.23
N TYR A 738 45.15 -9.98 19.98
CA TYR A 738 44.66 -11.31 19.62
C TYR A 738 43.93 -11.98 20.77
N GLN A 739 44.42 -11.82 22.01
CA GLN A 739 43.79 -12.39 23.20
C GLN A 739 42.38 -11.82 23.43
N GLU A 740 42.23 -10.49 23.38
CA GLU A 740 40.93 -9.84 23.54
C GLU A 740 39.96 -10.26 22.43
N ALA A 741 40.41 -10.32 21.16
CA ALA A 741 39.59 -10.81 20.06
C ALA A 741 39.16 -12.28 20.24
N ARG A 742 40.09 -13.14 20.72
CA ARG A 742 39.83 -14.56 20.99
C ARG A 742 38.75 -14.75 22.05
N GLU A 743 38.83 -14.02 23.15
CA GLU A 743 37.83 -14.06 24.23
C GLU A 743 36.45 -13.66 23.73
N ILE A 744 36.38 -12.59 22.91
CA ILE A 744 35.12 -12.15 22.31
C ILE A 744 34.57 -13.24 21.37
N TYR A 745 35.38 -13.75 20.42
CA TYR A 745 34.92 -14.79 19.49
C TYR A 745 34.44 -16.06 20.19
N ALA A 746 35.13 -16.49 21.25
CA ALA A 746 34.72 -17.63 22.06
C ALA A 746 33.38 -17.37 22.76
N LYS A 747 33.19 -16.18 23.34
CA LYS A 747 31.94 -15.78 24.01
C LYS A 747 30.74 -15.74 23.06
N ILE A 748 30.93 -15.26 21.83
CA ILE A 748 29.85 -15.16 20.83
C ILE A 748 29.68 -16.43 19.97
N GLY A 749 30.51 -17.45 20.17
CA GLY A 749 30.43 -18.72 19.41
C GLY A 749 30.86 -18.64 17.95
N GLN A 750 31.62 -17.61 17.54
CA GLN A 750 32.10 -17.43 16.16
C GLN A 750 33.33 -18.31 15.87
N LYS A 751 33.09 -19.63 15.73
CA LYS A 751 34.14 -20.65 15.53
C LYS A 751 35.09 -20.38 14.35
N PRO A 752 34.63 -19.97 13.15
CA PRO A 752 35.54 -19.74 12.02
C PRO A 752 36.52 -18.58 12.28
N SER A 753 36.02 -17.48 12.83
CA SER A 753 36.85 -16.31 13.17
C SER A 753 37.81 -16.60 14.33
N LEU A 754 37.36 -17.39 15.31
CA LEU A 754 38.21 -17.90 16.39
C LEU A 754 39.38 -18.73 15.85
N ALA A 755 39.11 -19.68 14.94
CA ALA A 755 40.13 -20.51 14.32
C ALA A 755 41.15 -19.68 13.53
N ASN A 756 40.68 -18.70 12.76
CA ASN A 756 41.55 -17.78 12.01
C ASN A 756 42.40 -16.87 12.92
N ASN A 757 41.85 -16.43 14.05
CA ASN A 757 42.59 -15.66 15.05
C ASN A 757 43.69 -16.50 15.71
N LEU A 758 43.39 -17.74 16.12
CA LEU A 758 44.36 -18.70 16.66
C LEU A 758 45.46 -19.03 15.64
N TRP A 759 45.09 -19.22 14.38
CA TRP A 759 46.03 -19.41 13.27
C TRP A 759 46.99 -18.23 13.13
N SER A 760 46.48 -17.00 13.15
CA SER A 760 47.27 -15.77 13.08
C SER A 760 48.22 -15.63 14.28
N THR A 761 47.74 -15.97 15.47
CA THR A 761 48.52 -15.97 16.72
C THR A 761 49.65 -17.00 16.67
N GLY A 762 49.39 -18.19 16.10
CA GLY A 762 50.40 -19.23 15.90
C GLY A 762 51.57 -18.78 15.03
N TRP A 763 51.28 -18.10 13.92
CA TRP A 763 52.30 -17.52 13.06
C TRP A 763 53.15 -16.47 13.78
N MET A 764 52.52 -15.63 14.60
CA MET A 764 53.23 -14.66 15.43
C MET A 764 54.18 -15.37 16.42
N TYR A 765 53.71 -16.36 17.18
CA TYR A 765 54.56 -17.10 18.11
C TYR A 765 55.73 -17.80 17.42
N ARG A 766 55.50 -18.40 16.25
CA ARG A 766 56.59 -18.97 15.44
C ARG A 766 57.63 -17.92 15.04
N SER A 767 57.21 -16.72 14.63
CA SER A 767 58.17 -15.63 14.32
C SER A 767 58.99 -15.18 15.54
N GLN A 768 58.42 -15.28 16.75
CA GLN A 768 59.11 -15.01 18.02
C GLN A 768 59.95 -16.20 18.53
N LYS A 769 60.01 -17.31 17.77
CA LYS A 769 60.64 -18.59 18.18
C LYS A 769 60.01 -19.23 19.42
N ARG A 770 58.78 -18.86 19.77
CA ARG A 770 57.94 -19.43 20.83
C ARG A 770 57.21 -20.67 20.32
N TYR A 771 57.98 -21.70 19.98
CA TYR A 771 57.47 -22.87 19.23
C TYR A 771 56.48 -23.74 20.01
N GLU A 772 56.55 -23.78 21.34
CA GLU A 772 55.62 -24.56 22.16
C GLU A 772 54.23 -23.93 22.17
N GLU A 773 54.16 -22.61 22.38
CA GLU A 773 52.90 -21.86 22.36
C GLU A 773 52.29 -21.84 20.96
N ALA A 774 53.12 -21.68 19.92
CA ALA A 774 52.68 -21.81 18.51
C ALA A 774 52.04 -23.16 18.22
N GLU A 775 52.58 -24.26 18.77
CA GLU A 775 52.03 -25.60 18.58
C GLU A 775 50.67 -25.75 19.26
N ILE A 776 50.49 -25.21 20.47
CA ILE A 776 49.24 -25.28 21.21
C ILE A 776 48.11 -24.56 20.44
N VAL A 777 48.31 -23.29 20.10
CA VAL A 777 47.26 -22.47 19.47
C VAL A 777 46.90 -22.96 18.07
N VAL A 778 47.86 -23.45 17.29
CA VAL A 778 47.56 -23.98 15.95
C VAL A 778 46.94 -25.37 16.02
N SER A 779 47.23 -26.16 17.05
CA SER A 779 46.52 -27.43 17.28
C SER A 779 45.04 -27.16 17.57
N GLU A 780 44.75 -26.15 18.39
CA GLU A 780 43.38 -25.70 18.65
C GLU A 780 42.69 -25.19 17.38
N ALA A 781 43.36 -24.36 16.57
CA ALA A 781 42.85 -23.92 15.28
C ALA A 781 42.53 -25.11 14.34
N SER A 782 43.44 -26.09 14.25
CA SER A 782 43.24 -27.32 13.45
C SER A 782 42.01 -28.11 13.91
N THR A 783 41.78 -28.21 15.23
CA THR A 783 40.58 -28.87 15.75
C THR A 783 39.29 -28.15 15.37
N LEU A 784 39.27 -26.82 15.43
CA LEU A 784 38.12 -26.02 15.02
C LEU A 784 37.87 -26.12 13.50
N PHE A 785 38.91 -26.03 12.67
CA PHE A 785 38.76 -26.21 11.22
C PHE A 785 38.21 -27.59 10.86
N ARG A 786 38.64 -28.64 11.57
CA ARG A 786 38.09 -30.00 11.42
C ARG A 786 36.61 -30.07 11.81
N GLU A 787 36.20 -29.46 12.92
CA GLU A 787 34.78 -29.39 13.31
C GLU A 787 33.92 -28.65 12.27
N LEU A 788 34.50 -27.67 11.59
CA LEU A 788 33.84 -26.89 10.53
C LEU A 788 33.86 -27.58 9.15
N GLY A 789 34.53 -28.73 9.00
CA GLY A 789 34.69 -29.41 7.70
C GLY A 789 35.65 -28.69 6.73
N LEU A 790 36.46 -27.76 7.23
CA LEU A 790 37.42 -26.96 6.46
C LEU A 790 38.76 -27.71 6.32
N GLU A 791 38.77 -28.75 5.48
CA GLU A 791 39.92 -29.67 5.36
C GLU A 791 41.18 -29.02 4.76
N LYS A 792 41.03 -27.98 3.94
CA LYS A 792 42.18 -27.27 3.36
C LYS A 792 42.95 -26.51 4.45
N GLU A 793 42.25 -25.70 5.23
CA GLU A 793 42.79 -24.90 6.33
C GLU A 793 43.38 -25.81 7.41
N ARG A 794 42.71 -26.93 7.70
CA ARG A 794 43.23 -27.98 8.58
C ARG A 794 44.55 -28.56 8.04
N SER A 795 44.62 -28.90 6.76
CA SER A 795 45.85 -29.41 6.13
C SER A 795 46.98 -28.37 6.20
N GLU A 796 46.67 -27.08 6.05
CA GLU A 796 47.64 -25.99 6.26
C GLU A 796 48.14 -25.95 7.70
N CYS A 797 47.24 -26.12 8.68
CA CYS A 797 47.61 -26.24 10.09
C CYS A 797 48.54 -27.43 10.36
N ASP A 798 48.22 -28.60 9.81
CA ASP A 798 49.04 -29.81 9.98
C ASP A 798 50.43 -29.64 9.34
N GLY A 799 50.50 -28.96 8.19
CA GLY A 799 51.76 -28.57 7.55
C GLY A 799 52.58 -27.63 8.43
N PHE A 800 51.96 -26.61 9.01
CA PHE A 800 52.58 -25.68 9.93
C PHE A 800 53.11 -26.37 11.19
N LEU A 801 52.31 -27.23 11.83
CA LEU A 801 52.70 -27.98 13.03
C LEU A 801 53.91 -28.89 12.75
N LYS A 802 53.95 -29.54 11.59
CA LYS A 802 55.14 -30.32 11.14
C LYS A 802 56.39 -29.44 11.02
N ALA A 803 56.26 -28.22 10.50
CA ALA A 803 57.39 -27.29 10.38
C ALA A 803 57.88 -26.82 11.77
N VAL A 804 56.98 -26.39 12.64
CA VAL A 804 57.30 -25.96 14.02
C VAL A 804 58.02 -27.07 14.79
N ARG A 805 57.55 -28.32 14.68
CA ARG A 805 58.20 -29.49 15.34
C ARG A 805 59.63 -29.74 14.86
N LYS A 806 59.96 -29.42 13.60
CA LYS A 806 61.33 -29.51 13.06
C LYS A 806 62.22 -28.36 13.54
N GLU A 807 61.65 -27.18 13.72
CA GLU A 807 62.36 -25.95 14.14
C GLU A 807 62.62 -25.89 15.65
N LYS A 808 61.92 -26.70 16.47
CA LYS A 808 62.17 -26.81 17.91
C LYS A 808 63.64 -27.16 18.20
N PRO A 809 64.34 -26.38 19.05
CA PRO A 809 65.72 -26.68 19.43
C PRO A 809 65.85 -28.09 20.03
N GLN A 810 66.73 -28.94 19.49
CA GLN A 810 66.99 -30.31 19.97
C GLN A 810 67.63 -30.41 21.38
N LYS A 811 67.62 -29.34 22.20
CA LYS A 811 68.18 -29.37 23.56
C LYS A 811 67.58 -30.50 24.42
N TRP A 812 66.31 -30.86 24.19
CA TRP A 812 65.64 -31.96 24.90
C TRP A 812 66.06 -33.36 24.48
N LYS A 813 66.44 -33.60 23.21
CA LYS A 813 66.95 -34.92 22.79
C LYS A 813 68.31 -35.23 23.42
N ARG A 814 69.11 -34.22 23.79
CA ARG A 814 70.37 -34.43 24.54
C ARG A 814 70.14 -34.56 26.04
N VAL A 815 69.27 -33.76 26.66
CA VAL A 815 68.99 -33.86 28.10
C VAL A 815 68.24 -35.16 28.43
N PHE A 816 67.27 -35.59 27.61
CA PHE A 816 66.56 -36.84 27.83
C PHE A 816 67.46 -38.06 27.57
N LYS A 817 68.32 -38.02 26.55
CA LYS A 817 69.30 -39.09 26.28
C LYS A 817 70.43 -39.14 27.33
N ALA A 818 70.84 -37.99 27.88
CA ALA A 818 71.80 -37.90 28.99
C ALA A 818 71.21 -38.34 30.35
N ARG A 819 69.90 -38.16 30.55
CA ARG A 819 69.20 -38.63 31.75
C ARG A 819 68.90 -40.14 31.68
N LEU A 820 68.61 -40.68 30.49
CA LEU A 820 68.51 -42.14 30.26
C LEU A 820 69.86 -42.86 30.34
N SER A 821 70.96 -42.25 29.84
CA SER A 821 72.29 -42.86 29.95
C SER A 821 72.83 -42.89 31.38
N ARG A 822 72.41 -41.94 32.24
CA ARG A 822 72.73 -41.96 33.69
C ARG A 822 71.88 -42.95 34.50
N LEU A 823 70.72 -43.37 33.99
CA LEU A 823 69.86 -44.39 34.63
C LEU A 823 70.21 -45.82 34.20
N THR A 824 71.02 -46.00 33.15
CA THR A 824 71.41 -47.32 32.61
C THR A 824 72.85 -47.73 32.91
N HIS A 825 73.67 -46.85 33.50
CA HIS A 825 75.08 -47.11 33.86
C HIS A 825 75.34 -47.00 35.38
N GLY A 826 74.29 -47.15 36.20
CA GLY A 826 74.36 -47.09 37.65
C GLY A 826 73.60 -48.22 38.34
N ALA A 827 73.61 -49.41 37.74
CA ALA A 827 73.20 -50.66 38.35
C ALA A 827 74.35 -51.67 38.22
#